data_AF-A0A5D3D8X9-F1
#
_entry.id   AF-A0A5D3D8X9-F1
#
_cell.length_a   1.000
_cell.length_b   1.000
_cell.length_c   1.000
_cell.angle_alpha   90.00
_cell.angle_beta   90.00
_cell.angle_gamma   90.00
#
_symmetry.space_group_name_H-M   'P 1'
#
loop_
_entity.id
_entity.type
_entity.pdbx_description
1 polymer ?
#
loop_
_entity_poly.entity_id
_entity_poly.type
_entity_poly.pdbx_seq_one_letter_code
_entity_poly.pdbx_strand_id
1 'polypeptide(L)'
;MFGTCCNGAFSECQIYVSSCNRSSRGLIWESLGDFQTATLSMVNWKKHRKKRKDFCRLALQNPEQVMVVKGKTEIRVSEDEVLGVLKSMTDPIRALSYFYSISEFPTVLHTTETCNFMLEFLRVHDKVEDMAAVFDLMQKKIIRRDLNTYLTIFKALSIRGGLRQMTTVLNKMRRAGFVLNAYSYNGLIHLLIQSGFCGEALEVYRRMVSEGLKPSLKTYSALMVALGKKRDSETVIVLLKEMEDLGLRPNVYTFTICIRVLGRAGKIDEAYEIFRRMDDEGCGPDLVTYTVLIDALCNAGQLENAKELFVKMKANGHKPDQVIYITLLDKFNDFGDLDTFKEFWNQMEADGYMPDVVTFTILVDALCKAGDFVEAFATFDVMRKQGILPNLHTYNSLICGLLRAGRIEDALKLLDTMESVGVRPTAYTYIIFIDYFGKSGDTGKAVETFEKMKAKGIVPNIVACNASLYSLAEMGRLREAKTMFNGLRENGLAPDSVTYNMMMKCYSKVGQVDEAVNLLSEMIRNGCEPDVIVVNSLIDSLYKAGRVDEAWQMFDRMKDMKLSPTVVTYNTLLSGLGKEGRVQKAIELFESMIEQRCSPNTISFNTLLDCFCKNDEVELALKMFSKMTVMDCKPDVLTYNTVIYGLIKENKVNHAFWFFHQLKKSIHPDHVTICTLLPGLVKCGRIGDAIKIARDFMYQVRFRVNRSFWEDLMGGTLVEAEMDKAIIFAEELVLNGICREDSFLIPLVRVLCKHKRELYAYQIFEKFTKKLGISPTLASYNCLIGELLEVRYTEKAWDLFQDMKNVGCAPDTFTYNMLLAVHGKSGKITELFELYKEMISRRCKPDAITYNIIISSLAKSNNLDKALDFFYDLVSNDFRPTPRTYGPLIDGLAKVGRLEEAMWLFEEMSDYGCKPNCAIFNILINGYGKIGDTETACQLFKRMVNEGIRPDLKSYTILVDCLCLAGRVDEALYYFNELKSTGLDPDFIAYNRIINGLGKSQRMEEALALYNEMRNRGIVPDLYTYNSLMLNLGLAGMVEQAKKMYEELQLAGLEPDVFTYNALIRGYSMSENPEHAYTVYKNMMVDGCNPNIGTYAQLPNQS
;
A
#
# COMPACT_ATOMS: atom_id res chain seq x y z
N MET A 1 -27.48 -5.83 -14.89
CA MET A 1 -27.11 -6.36 -13.56
C MET A 1 -27.01 -5.25 -12.53
N PHE A 2 -26.77 -5.57 -11.26
CA PHE A 2 -26.17 -4.67 -10.26
C PHE A 2 -25.02 -5.43 -9.59
N GLY A 3 -23.78 -5.06 -9.90
CA GLY A 3 -22.60 -5.59 -9.18
C GLY A 3 -22.56 -5.04 -7.76
N THR A 4 -22.32 -5.90 -6.77
CA THR A 4 -22.33 -5.50 -5.36
C THR A 4 -20.98 -5.01 -4.88
N CYS A 5 -20.83 -3.69 -4.70
CA CYS A 5 -19.99 -3.15 -3.63
C CYS A 5 -20.90 -2.78 -2.44
N CYS A 6 -20.59 -3.32 -1.26
CA CYS A 6 -21.31 -2.95 -0.04
C CYS A 6 -20.71 -1.68 0.55
N ASN A 7 -21.53 -0.65 0.74
CA ASN A 7 -21.30 0.38 1.74
C ASN A 7 -22.65 0.73 2.36
N GLY A 8 -22.76 0.58 3.68
CA GLY A 8 -23.96 0.94 4.43
C GLY A 8 -23.92 2.41 4.82
N ALA A 9 -25.05 3.12 4.70
CA ALA A 9 -25.23 4.43 5.28
C ALA A 9 -26.64 4.57 5.87
N PHE A 10 -26.72 4.99 7.13
CA PHE A 10 -27.95 5.47 7.76
C PHE A 10 -28.06 6.98 7.55
N SER A 11 -29.22 7.44 7.07
CA SER A 11 -29.83 8.75 7.35
C SER A 11 -31.21 8.71 6.69
N GLU A 12 -32.34 8.75 7.39
CA GLU A 12 -32.83 9.82 8.27
C GLU A 12 -32.89 11.20 7.60
N CYS A 13 -34.05 11.82 7.74
CA CYS A 13 -34.48 12.99 6.98
C CYS A 13 -33.74 14.26 7.42
N GLN A 14 -33.55 15.20 6.48
CA GLN A 14 -33.93 16.60 6.76
C GLN A 14 -34.31 17.40 5.50
N ILE A 15 -35.56 17.89 5.53
CA ILE A 15 -36.03 19.22 5.12
C ILE A 15 -35.47 19.83 3.81
N TYR A 16 -36.38 20.00 2.84
CA TYR A 16 -36.22 20.98 1.76
C TYR A 16 -36.21 22.42 2.33
N VAL A 17 -35.14 23.17 2.10
CA VAL A 17 -35.18 24.64 2.00
C VAL A 17 -34.52 25.05 0.69
N SER A 18 -35.31 25.58 -0.24
CA SER A 18 -34.83 26.07 -1.54
C SER A 18 -34.82 27.59 -1.56
N SER A 19 -33.65 28.23 -1.71
CA SER A 19 -33.56 29.68 -1.89
C SER A 19 -32.46 30.09 -2.85
N CYS A 20 -32.89 30.68 -3.97
CA CYS A 20 -32.17 31.62 -4.84
C CYS A 20 -30.77 31.27 -5.37
N ASN A 21 -30.65 31.38 -6.71
CA ASN A 21 -29.59 32.19 -7.28
C ASN A 21 -30.19 33.16 -8.32
N ARG A 22 -29.76 34.43 -8.30
CA ARG A 22 -29.94 35.41 -9.40
C ARG A 22 -28.70 35.27 -10.32
N SER A 23 -28.57 35.81 -11.53
CA SER A 23 -29.31 36.78 -12.37
C SER A 23 -29.09 36.37 -13.85
N SER A 24 -29.58 37.01 -14.93
CA SER A 24 -29.73 38.45 -15.22
C SER A 24 -30.56 38.69 -16.50
N ARG A 25 -30.83 39.98 -16.79
CA ARG A 25 -31.76 40.51 -17.84
C ARG A 25 -33.23 40.21 -17.50
N GLY A 26 -34.18 41.15 -17.45
CA GLY A 26 -34.22 42.56 -17.86
C GLY A 26 -35.45 42.72 -18.78
N LEU A 27 -36.47 43.52 -18.45
CA LEU A 27 -36.42 44.99 -18.34
C LEU A 27 -37.69 45.57 -17.64
N ILE A 28 -37.55 46.80 -17.10
CA ILE A 28 -38.57 47.86 -16.94
C ILE A 28 -39.66 47.76 -15.84
N TRP A 29 -39.70 48.83 -15.00
CA TRP A 29 -40.82 49.57 -14.36
C TRP A 29 -42.25 48.95 -14.37
N GLU A 30 -43.10 49.00 -13.33
CA GLU A 30 -43.02 49.48 -11.92
C GLU A 30 -44.23 48.86 -11.12
N SER A 31 -44.71 49.22 -9.91
CA SER A 31 -44.55 50.38 -8.99
C SER A 31 -44.78 50.05 -7.48
N LEU A 32 -44.66 51.10 -6.65
CA LEU A 32 -44.91 51.30 -5.20
C LEU A 32 -46.10 50.58 -4.49
N GLY A 33 -45.82 50.11 -3.26
CA GLY A 33 -46.64 50.33 -2.04
C GLY A 33 -47.78 49.35 -1.68
N ASP A 34 -48.26 49.28 -0.42
CA ASP A 34 -47.60 49.61 0.86
C ASP A 34 -48.36 49.04 2.10
N PHE A 35 -47.72 49.08 3.28
CA PHE A 35 -48.29 49.08 4.67
C PHE A 35 -49.21 47.96 5.26
N GLN A 36 -48.68 47.35 6.33
CA GLN A 36 -49.25 47.22 7.71
C GLN A 36 -50.56 46.46 8.08
N THR A 37 -50.35 45.33 8.79
CA THR A 37 -50.78 44.97 10.17
C THR A 37 -52.19 45.25 10.77
N ALA A 38 -52.60 44.31 11.66
CA ALA A 38 -53.48 44.48 12.86
C ALA A 38 -55.02 44.39 12.64
N THR A 39 -55.92 43.96 13.56
CA THR A 39 -55.88 43.24 14.88
C THR A 39 -57.34 42.85 15.32
N LEU A 40 -57.51 42.18 16.48
CA LEU A 40 -58.73 42.11 17.36
C LEU A 40 -59.87 41.11 16.96
N SER A 41 -60.63 40.47 17.88
CA SER A 41 -60.58 40.40 19.37
C SER A 41 -61.36 39.18 19.98
N MET A 42 -61.48 39.16 21.32
CA MET A 42 -62.18 38.18 22.20
C MET A 42 -63.73 38.12 21.96
N VAL A 43 -64.58 37.26 22.59
CA VAL A 43 -64.94 37.20 24.04
C VAL A 43 -65.57 35.84 24.48
N ASN A 44 -64.82 35.10 25.29
CA ASN A 44 -65.14 34.48 26.60
C ASN A 44 -66.61 34.39 27.11
N TRP A 45 -67.04 33.24 27.67
CA TRP A 45 -67.76 33.11 28.98
C TRP A 45 -67.91 31.64 29.47
N LYS A 46 -68.45 31.40 30.69
CA LYS A 46 -68.42 30.10 31.42
C LYS A 46 -69.76 29.66 32.03
N LYS A 47 -69.82 28.36 32.41
CA LYS A 47 -70.45 27.69 33.59
C LYS A 47 -71.73 26.80 33.46
N HIS A 48 -71.57 25.59 34.02
CA HIS A 48 -72.50 24.80 34.87
C HIS A 48 -73.61 23.85 34.32
N ARG A 49 -73.24 22.55 34.34
CA ARG A 49 -73.76 21.46 35.24
C ARG A 49 -75.21 20.88 35.05
N LYS A 50 -75.22 19.55 34.78
CA LYS A 50 -75.85 18.46 35.58
C LYS A 50 -77.23 17.87 35.15
N LYS A 51 -77.18 16.58 34.69
CA LYS A 51 -78.26 15.55 34.65
C LYS A 51 -79.50 15.84 33.74
N ARG A 52 -80.35 14.86 33.39
CA ARG A 52 -80.22 13.40 33.05
C ARG A 52 -81.62 12.92 32.57
N LYS A 53 -81.64 11.91 31.69
CA LYS A 53 -82.73 10.94 31.45
C LYS A 53 -83.86 11.33 30.46
N ASP A 54 -84.40 10.22 29.90
CA ASP A 54 -85.66 9.98 29.19
C ASP A 54 -85.96 10.72 27.87
N PHE A 55 -86.84 10.19 26.99
CA PHE A 55 -86.84 8.99 26.13
C PHE A 55 -88.05 9.17 25.16
N CYS A 56 -87.92 8.82 23.87
CA CYS A 56 -89.02 8.57 22.92
C CYS A 56 -90.26 9.50 22.83
N ARG A 57 -90.39 10.30 21.76
CA ARG A 57 -91.18 9.95 20.55
C ARG A 57 -91.19 11.01 19.43
N LEU A 58 -91.56 10.50 18.23
CA LEU A 58 -91.89 11.15 16.96
C LEU A 58 -92.67 12.47 17.02
N ALA A 59 -92.34 13.43 16.14
CA ALA A 59 -93.20 13.84 15.00
C ALA A 59 -92.50 14.85 14.06
N LEU A 60 -92.94 14.92 12.79
CA LEU A 60 -92.36 15.73 11.70
C LEU A 60 -92.91 17.16 11.61
N GLN A 61 -92.03 18.12 11.30
CA GLN A 61 -92.27 19.35 10.52
C GLN A 61 -90.91 19.79 9.92
N ASN A 62 -90.77 20.34 8.70
CA ASN A 62 -91.59 20.26 7.48
C ASN A 62 -90.64 20.54 6.26
N PRO A 63 -90.89 20.06 5.02
CA PRO A 63 -89.89 20.09 3.94
C PRO A 63 -90.15 21.11 2.81
N GLU A 64 -89.09 21.79 2.37
CA GLU A 64 -89.02 22.60 1.13
C GLU A 64 -87.57 22.59 0.61
N GLN A 65 -87.25 22.48 -0.69
CA GLN A 65 -88.03 22.10 -1.88
C GLN A 65 -87.14 21.24 -2.80
N VAL A 66 -87.72 20.28 -3.52
CA VAL A 66 -87.04 19.51 -4.60
C VAL A 66 -87.92 19.53 -5.84
N MET A 67 -87.41 20.06 -6.95
CA MET A 67 -88.03 19.87 -8.28
C MET A 67 -87.65 18.49 -8.83
N VAL A 68 -88.65 17.62 -8.99
CA VAL A 68 -88.47 16.26 -9.50
C VAL A 68 -88.82 16.17 -10.98
N VAL A 69 -87.91 15.66 -11.80
CA VAL A 69 -88.24 15.04 -13.09
C VAL A 69 -87.59 13.66 -13.21
N LYS A 70 -88.37 12.64 -12.83
CA LYS A 70 -88.32 11.24 -13.30
C LYS A 70 -86.97 10.50 -13.35
N GLY A 71 -86.73 9.69 -12.31
CA GLY A 71 -86.32 8.28 -12.53
C GLY A 71 -85.02 7.81 -11.88
N LYS A 72 -85.14 6.90 -10.89
CA LYS A 72 -84.05 6.12 -10.27
C LYS A 72 -82.89 6.95 -9.66
N THR A 73 -83.17 7.67 -8.58
CA THR A 73 -82.14 8.13 -7.63
C THR A 73 -81.73 6.99 -6.69
N GLU A 74 -80.60 6.33 -6.97
CA GLU A 74 -79.83 5.67 -5.91
C GLU A 74 -79.23 6.74 -5.00
N ILE A 75 -79.47 6.67 -3.70
CA ILE A 75 -78.82 7.59 -2.74
C ILE A 75 -77.38 7.12 -2.51
N ARG A 76 -76.46 7.64 -3.33
CA ARG A 76 -75.03 7.61 -3.05
C ARG A 76 -74.69 8.74 -2.07
N VAL A 77 -74.60 8.41 -0.79
CA VAL A 77 -73.92 9.27 0.20
C VAL A 77 -72.43 9.29 -0.17
N SER A 78 -71.79 10.45 -0.19
CA SER A 78 -70.39 10.56 -0.56
C SER A 78 -69.44 10.22 0.60
N GLU A 79 -68.23 9.78 0.28
CA GLU A 79 -67.24 9.29 1.25
C GLU A 79 -66.75 10.43 2.19
N ASP A 80 -66.64 11.65 1.66
CA ASP A 80 -66.28 12.85 2.43
C ASP A 80 -67.38 13.30 3.40
N GLU A 81 -68.66 13.13 3.07
CA GLU A 81 -69.77 13.45 3.99
C GLU A 81 -69.73 12.56 5.23
N VAL A 82 -69.48 11.25 5.06
CA VAL A 82 -69.32 10.31 6.18
C VAL A 82 -68.14 10.71 7.06
N LEU A 83 -66.99 11.03 6.46
CA LEU A 83 -65.79 11.43 7.20
C LEU A 83 -65.97 12.80 7.89
N GLY A 84 -66.66 13.74 7.25
CA GLY A 84 -66.97 15.06 7.80
C GLY A 84 -67.94 15.01 8.98
N VAL A 85 -69.02 14.22 8.87
CA VAL A 85 -69.95 14.01 9.98
C VAL A 85 -69.25 13.31 11.15
N LEU A 86 -68.43 12.28 10.90
CA LEU A 86 -67.63 11.63 11.94
C LEU A 86 -66.66 12.61 12.64
N LYS A 87 -65.98 13.48 11.88
CA LYS A 87 -65.10 14.54 12.43
C LYS A 87 -65.82 15.59 13.28
N SER A 88 -67.14 15.76 13.11
CA SER A 88 -67.96 16.69 13.91
C SER A 88 -68.48 16.10 15.22
N MET A 89 -68.36 14.78 15.44
CA MET A 89 -68.84 14.13 16.67
C MET A 89 -67.81 14.21 17.81
N THR A 90 -68.31 14.41 19.03
CA THR A 90 -67.50 14.51 20.27
C THR A 90 -67.82 13.42 21.30
N ASP A 91 -68.70 12.48 20.96
CA ASP A 91 -69.11 11.35 21.81
C ASP A 91 -68.77 10.02 21.09
N PRO A 92 -67.84 9.20 21.63
CA PRO A 92 -67.41 7.96 20.98
C PRO A 92 -68.56 6.94 20.84
N ILE A 93 -69.53 6.91 21.75
CA ILE A 93 -70.64 5.95 21.68
C ILE A 93 -71.57 6.31 20.52
N ARG A 94 -71.84 7.61 20.32
CA ARG A 94 -72.62 8.10 19.17
C ARG A 94 -71.89 7.89 17.85
N ALA A 95 -70.61 8.24 17.78
CA ALA A 95 -69.79 8.05 16.59
C ALA A 95 -69.72 6.57 16.17
N LEU A 96 -69.54 5.66 17.13
CA LEU A 96 -69.56 4.21 16.91
C LEU A 96 -70.95 3.75 16.40
N SER A 97 -72.05 4.20 17.02
CA SER A 97 -73.40 3.83 16.59
C SER A 97 -73.74 4.32 15.18
N TYR A 98 -73.30 5.53 14.82
CA TYR A 98 -73.44 6.09 13.47
C TYR A 98 -72.63 5.30 12.44
N PHE A 99 -71.36 5.00 12.77
CA PHE A 99 -70.47 4.17 11.95
C PHE A 99 -71.04 2.76 11.69
N TYR A 100 -71.66 2.12 12.68
CA TYR A 100 -72.38 0.86 12.48
C TYR A 100 -73.65 1.03 11.65
N SER A 101 -74.46 2.06 11.87
CA SER A 101 -75.67 2.29 11.06
C SER A 101 -75.36 2.50 9.57
N ILE A 102 -74.26 3.18 9.23
CA ILE A 102 -73.77 3.29 7.86
C ILE A 102 -73.37 1.92 7.29
N SER A 103 -72.81 1.04 8.13
CA SER A 103 -72.32 -0.27 7.69
C SER A 103 -73.41 -1.25 7.28
N GLU A 104 -74.66 -1.03 7.70
CA GLU A 104 -75.83 -1.84 7.31
C GLU A 104 -76.30 -1.54 5.89
N PHE A 105 -75.97 -0.37 5.32
CA PHE A 105 -76.33 -0.03 3.94
C PHE A 105 -75.40 -0.76 2.93
N PRO A 106 -75.94 -1.49 1.94
CA PRO A 106 -75.12 -2.17 0.92
C PRO A 106 -74.38 -1.21 -0.03
N THR A 107 -74.89 0.02 -0.18
CA THR A 107 -74.42 1.02 -1.15
C THR A 107 -73.28 1.91 -0.66
N VAL A 108 -72.93 1.85 0.64
CA VAL A 108 -71.86 2.67 1.23
C VAL A 108 -70.74 1.77 1.76
N LEU A 109 -69.55 1.94 1.20
CA LEU A 109 -68.34 1.22 1.62
C LEU A 109 -67.54 2.10 2.57
N HIS A 110 -67.28 1.61 3.78
CA HIS A 110 -66.30 2.24 4.67
C HIS A 110 -64.90 2.11 4.06
N THR A 111 -64.18 3.23 3.98
CA THR A 111 -62.82 3.29 3.45
C THR A 111 -61.79 3.01 4.54
N THR A 112 -60.53 2.80 4.15
CA THR A 112 -59.40 2.73 5.09
C THR A 112 -59.36 3.95 6.00
N GLU A 113 -59.70 5.14 5.48
CA GLU A 113 -59.60 6.41 6.20
C GLU A 113 -60.75 6.61 7.20
N THR A 114 -62.00 6.26 6.86
CA THR A 114 -63.10 6.32 7.83
C THR A 114 -62.87 5.34 8.99
N CYS A 115 -62.32 4.16 8.69
CA CYS A 115 -61.95 3.17 9.71
C CYS A 115 -60.77 3.64 10.58
N ASN A 116 -59.70 4.17 9.97
CA ASN A 116 -58.55 4.70 10.70
C ASN A 116 -58.92 5.90 11.58
N PHE A 117 -59.79 6.80 11.10
CA PHE A 117 -60.32 7.89 11.92
C PHE A 117 -61.09 7.36 13.14
N MET A 118 -61.99 6.38 12.93
CA MET A 118 -62.75 5.77 14.03
C MET A 118 -61.82 5.09 15.05
N LEU A 119 -60.82 4.32 14.59
CA LEU A 119 -59.83 3.69 15.46
C LEU A 119 -59.02 4.71 16.27
N GLU A 120 -58.60 5.83 15.66
CA GLU A 120 -57.83 6.86 16.36
C GLU A 120 -58.71 7.68 17.33
N PHE A 121 -59.99 7.90 16.99
CA PHE A 121 -60.97 8.55 17.88
C PHE A 121 -61.25 7.68 19.12
N LEU A 122 -61.50 6.38 18.92
CA LEU A 122 -61.67 5.42 20.02
C LEU A 122 -60.38 5.28 20.85
N ARG A 123 -59.20 5.35 20.23
CA ARG A 123 -57.91 5.37 20.95
C ARG A 123 -57.77 6.59 21.86
N VAL A 124 -58.18 7.79 21.41
CA VAL A 124 -58.16 9.01 22.23
C VAL A 124 -59.11 8.92 23.43
N HIS A 125 -60.16 8.10 23.33
CA HIS A 125 -61.10 7.81 24.43
C HIS A 125 -60.80 6.50 25.18
N ASP A 126 -59.64 5.88 24.96
CA ASP A 126 -59.16 4.64 25.60
C ASP A 126 -60.09 3.42 25.44
N LYS A 127 -60.86 3.39 24.33
CA LYS A 127 -61.90 2.39 24.06
C LYS A 127 -61.41 1.18 23.26
N VAL A 128 -60.51 0.41 23.86
CA VAL A 128 -59.83 -0.72 23.22
C VAL A 128 -60.79 -1.85 22.76
N GLU A 129 -61.84 -2.15 23.53
CA GLU A 129 -62.84 -3.18 23.15
C GLU A 129 -63.66 -2.75 21.92
N ASP A 130 -64.09 -1.48 21.88
CA ASP A 130 -64.82 -0.91 20.74
C ASP A 130 -63.91 -0.88 19.48
N MET A 131 -62.60 -0.64 19.63
CA MET A 131 -61.63 -0.73 18.53
C MET A 131 -61.53 -2.15 17.94
N ALA A 132 -61.63 -3.20 18.77
CA ALA A 132 -61.62 -4.58 18.30
C ALA A 132 -62.86 -4.89 17.44
N ALA A 133 -64.03 -4.34 17.80
CA ALA A 133 -65.26 -4.48 17.03
C ALA A 133 -65.22 -3.72 15.68
N VAL A 134 -64.55 -2.56 15.62
CA VAL A 134 -64.28 -1.86 14.35
C VAL A 134 -63.31 -2.64 13.47
N PHE A 135 -62.28 -3.25 14.06
CA PHE A 135 -61.29 -4.07 13.34
C PHE A 135 -61.88 -5.39 12.80
N ASP A 136 -62.82 -6.02 13.52
CA ASP A 136 -63.63 -7.14 13.02
C ASP A 136 -64.53 -6.73 11.84
N LEU A 137 -65.11 -5.53 11.87
CA LEU A 137 -65.85 -5.00 10.72
C LEU A 137 -64.96 -4.78 9.49
N MET A 138 -63.74 -4.25 9.68
CA MET A 138 -62.73 -4.18 8.61
C MET A 138 -62.39 -5.57 8.04
N GLN A 139 -62.35 -6.61 8.89
CA GLN A 139 -62.14 -7.99 8.45
C GLN A 139 -63.31 -8.53 7.63
N LYS A 140 -64.55 -8.35 8.08
CA LYS A 140 -65.76 -8.84 7.42
C LYS A 140 -66.03 -8.16 6.07
N LYS A 141 -65.77 -6.84 5.94
CA LYS A 141 -65.90 -6.11 4.66
C LYS A 141 -64.60 -6.11 3.81
N ILE A 142 -63.57 -6.86 4.18
CA ILE A 142 -62.27 -6.98 3.46
C ILE A 142 -61.63 -5.60 3.16
N ILE A 143 -61.80 -4.63 4.07
CA ILE A 143 -61.24 -3.28 3.94
C ILE A 143 -59.72 -3.38 4.09
N ARG A 144 -58.95 -2.70 3.23
CA ARG A 144 -57.48 -2.63 3.32
C ARG A 144 -57.07 -2.05 4.68
N ARG A 145 -56.02 -2.61 5.29
CA ARG A 145 -55.33 -2.00 6.44
C ARG A 145 -54.00 -1.44 5.97
N ASP A 146 -53.61 -0.29 6.48
CA ASP A 146 -52.33 0.35 6.19
C ASP A 146 -51.43 0.38 7.43
N LEU A 147 -50.27 1.05 7.34
CA LEU A 147 -49.37 1.21 8.49
C LEU A 147 -50.06 1.95 9.64
N ASN A 148 -50.94 2.92 9.35
CA ASN A 148 -51.65 3.71 10.35
C ASN A 148 -52.66 2.87 11.13
N THR A 149 -53.44 1.98 10.48
CA THR A 149 -54.37 1.06 11.15
C THR A 149 -53.68 0.30 12.27
N TYR A 150 -52.51 -0.29 11.98
CA TYR A 150 -51.76 -1.07 12.94
C TYR A 150 -51.05 -0.20 13.99
N LEU A 151 -50.42 0.92 13.60
CA LEU A 151 -49.77 1.83 14.55
C LEU A 151 -50.75 2.44 15.56
N THR A 152 -51.97 2.78 15.16
CA THR A 152 -53.02 3.27 16.07
C THR A 152 -53.43 2.21 17.10
N ILE A 153 -53.57 0.94 16.68
CA ILE A 153 -53.82 -0.18 17.61
C ILE A 153 -52.61 -0.42 18.54
N PHE A 154 -51.37 -0.34 18.04
CA PHE A 154 -50.17 -0.54 18.87
C PHE A 154 -49.95 0.58 19.89
N LYS A 155 -50.33 1.82 19.54
CA LYS A 155 -50.41 2.96 20.47
C LYS A 155 -51.47 2.72 21.55
N ALA A 156 -52.66 2.24 21.20
CA ALA A 156 -53.71 1.89 22.16
C ALA A 156 -53.22 0.84 23.19
N LEU A 157 -52.52 -0.19 22.71
CA LEU A 157 -51.98 -1.28 23.54
C LEU A 157 -50.67 -0.91 24.29
N SER A 158 -50.28 0.37 24.28
CA SER A 158 -49.12 0.93 24.99
C SER A 158 -47.79 0.18 24.73
N ILE A 159 -47.50 -0.15 23.47
CA ILE A 159 -46.35 -0.99 23.10
C ILE A 159 -45.15 -0.14 22.67
N ARG A 160 -44.12 -0.05 23.53
CA ARG A 160 -42.80 0.48 23.15
C ARG A 160 -42.01 -0.61 22.41
N GLY A 161 -41.84 -0.45 21.09
CA GLY A 161 -41.07 -1.39 20.24
C GLY A 161 -41.45 -1.36 18.76
N GLY A 162 -42.64 -0.87 18.41
CA GLY A 162 -43.10 -0.78 17.02
C GLY A 162 -43.20 -2.15 16.33
N LEU A 163 -42.85 -2.20 15.04
CA LEU A 163 -42.94 -3.42 14.22
C LEU A 163 -42.01 -4.56 14.66
N ARG A 164 -40.93 -4.28 15.40
CA ARG A 164 -39.88 -5.26 15.79
C ARG A 164 -40.29 -6.25 16.88
N GLN A 165 -41.46 -6.10 17.50
CA GLN A 165 -41.94 -7.01 18.57
C GLN A 165 -43.28 -7.67 18.20
N MET A 166 -43.48 -7.98 16.92
CA MET A 166 -44.79 -8.38 16.39
C MET A 166 -45.38 -9.63 17.07
N THR A 167 -44.56 -10.63 17.41
CA THR A 167 -45.01 -11.82 18.14
C THR A 167 -45.53 -11.51 19.55
N THR A 168 -44.96 -10.54 20.25
CA THR A 168 -45.46 -10.04 21.54
C THR A 168 -46.70 -9.17 21.37
N VAL A 169 -46.77 -8.37 20.29
CA VAL A 169 -47.92 -7.53 19.90
C VAL A 169 -49.16 -8.39 19.61
N LEU A 170 -49.04 -9.43 18.80
CA LEU A 170 -50.14 -10.35 18.45
C LEU A 170 -50.76 -11.00 19.70
N ASN A 171 -49.93 -11.40 20.66
CA ASN A 171 -50.40 -11.94 21.94
C ASN A 171 -51.14 -10.90 22.80
N LYS A 172 -50.72 -9.62 22.79
CA LYS A 172 -51.45 -8.53 23.43
C LYS A 172 -52.78 -8.21 22.72
N MET A 173 -52.79 -8.16 21.38
CA MET A 173 -53.99 -7.95 20.57
C MET A 173 -55.06 -9.01 20.89
N ARG A 174 -54.69 -10.29 20.95
CA ARG A 174 -55.62 -11.37 21.32
C ARG A 174 -56.18 -11.23 22.73
N ARG A 175 -55.36 -10.83 23.70
CA ARG A 175 -55.81 -10.55 25.09
C ARG A 175 -56.74 -9.33 25.20
N ALA A 176 -56.70 -8.44 24.20
CA ALA A 176 -57.58 -7.28 24.08
C ALA A 176 -58.77 -7.50 23.11
N GLY A 177 -59.11 -8.76 22.80
CA GLY A 177 -60.30 -9.12 22.01
C GLY A 177 -60.12 -9.08 20.48
N PHE A 178 -58.97 -8.69 19.95
CA PHE A 178 -58.74 -8.65 18.50
C PHE A 178 -58.52 -10.07 17.94
N VAL A 179 -59.52 -10.58 17.20
CA VAL A 179 -59.38 -11.77 16.36
C VAL A 179 -58.63 -11.42 15.07
N LEU A 180 -57.88 -12.38 14.50
CA LEU A 180 -57.12 -12.20 13.27
C LEU A 180 -57.39 -13.35 12.30
N ASN A 181 -57.94 -13.05 11.13
CA ASN A 181 -58.13 -14.01 10.05
C ASN A 181 -56.92 -14.07 9.09
N ALA A 182 -56.91 -15.06 8.18
CA ALA A 182 -55.82 -15.26 7.23
C ALA A 182 -55.53 -14.03 6.34
N TYR A 183 -56.53 -13.21 6.02
CA TYR A 183 -56.34 -11.97 5.26
C TYR A 183 -55.63 -10.89 6.09
N SER A 184 -55.91 -10.79 7.40
CA SER A 184 -55.15 -9.94 8.32
C SER A 184 -53.68 -10.38 8.43
N TYR A 185 -53.42 -11.69 8.60
CA TYR A 185 -52.04 -12.22 8.65
C TYR A 185 -51.29 -11.94 7.33
N ASN A 186 -51.87 -12.26 6.18
CA ASN A 186 -51.26 -12.01 4.87
C ASN A 186 -50.96 -10.51 4.65
N GLY A 187 -51.89 -9.62 5.00
CA GLY A 187 -51.68 -8.16 4.90
C GLY A 187 -50.58 -7.65 5.84
N LEU A 188 -50.48 -8.21 7.05
CA LEU A 188 -49.45 -7.84 8.03
C LEU A 188 -48.06 -8.37 7.63
N ILE A 189 -47.97 -9.57 7.06
CA ILE A 189 -46.74 -10.12 6.45
C ILE A 189 -46.26 -9.22 5.29
N HIS A 190 -47.15 -8.83 4.38
CA HIS A 190 -46.81 -7.89 3.31
C HIS A 190 -46.33 -6.53 3.83
N LEU A 191 -46.95 -5.99 4.89
CA LEU A 191 -46.54 -4.73 5.51
C LEU A 191 -45.16 -4.81 6.16
N LEU A 192 -44.85 -5.90 6.87
CA LEU A 192 -43.52 -6.14 7.45
C LEU A 192 -42.45 -6.27 6.37
N ILE A 193 -42.73 -7.00 5.28
CA ILE A 193 -41.83 -7.15 4.12
C ILE A 193 -41.57 -5.79 3.45
N GLN A 194 -42.61 -4.97 3.23
CA GLN A 194 -42.44 -3.60 2.69
C GLN A 194 -41.64 -2.70 3.64
N SER A 195 -41.69 -2.96 4.95
CA SER A 195 -40.95 -2.24 5.98
C SER A 195 -39.54 -2.81 6.26
N GLY A 196 -39.11 -3.86 5.54
CA GLY A 196 -37.79 -4.51 5.69
C GLY A 196 -37.66 -5.54 6.83
N PHE A 197 -38.72 -5.76 7.61
CA PHE A 197 -38.74 -6.64 8.79
C PHE A 197 -38.99 -8.11 8.41
N CYS A 198 -38.09 -8.69 7.61
CA CYS A 198 -38.26 -10.04 7.04
C CYS A 198 -38.19 -11.18 8.08
N GLY A 199 -37.49 -11.00 9.21
CA GLY A 199 -37.39 -12.04 10.25
C GLY A 199 -38.69 -12.13 11.05
N GLU A 200 -39.20 -10.97 11.44
CA GLU A 200 -40.49 -10.78 12.08
C GLU A 200 -41.63 -11.24 11.17
N ALA A 201 -41.53 -11.02 9.84
CA ALA A 201 -42.48 -11.57 8.87
C ALA A 201 -42.48 -13.11 8.84
N LEU A 202 -41.31 -13.76 8.97
CA LEU A 202 -41.20 -15.22 9.10
C LEU A 202 -41.78 -15.74 10.43
N GLU A 203 -41.59 -15.03 11.55
CA GLU A 203 -42.24 -15.38 12.81
C GLU A 203 -43.77 -15.31 12.72
N VAL A 204 -44.30 -14.25 12.08
CA VAL A 204 -45.74 -14.10 11.83
C VAL A 204 -46.27 -15.19 10.91
N TYR A 205 -45.52 -15.58 9.87
CA TYR A 205 -45.83 -16.71 9.00
C TYR A 205 -45.88 -18.04 9.78
N ARG A 206 -44.83 -18.37 10.52
CA ARG A 206 -44.79 -19.58 11.36
C ARG A 206 -45.93 -19.59 12.38
N ARG A 207 -46.29 -18.43 12.93
CA ARG A 207 -47.44 -18.30 13.84
C ARG A 207 -48.77 -18.56 13.13
N MET A 208 -48.98 -18.00 11.92
CA MET A 208 -50.17 -18.23 11.10
C MET A 208 -50.37 -19.74 10.81
N VAL A 209 -49.30 -20.43 10.41
CA VAL A 209 -49.30 -21.88 10.16
C VAL A 209 -49.60 -22.66 11.45
N SER A 210 -48.98 -22.29 12.58
CA SER A 210 -49.22 -22.94 13.89
C SER A 210 -50.66 -22.78 14.42
N GLU A 211 -51.45 -21.88 13.84
CA GLU A 211 -52.85 -21.64 14.18
C GLU A 211 -53.82 -22.20 13.11
N GLY A 212 -53.32 -23.04 12.20
CA GLY A 212 -54.12 -23.78 11.21
C GLY A 212 -54.60 -22.94 10.02
N LEU A 213 -54.15 -21.69 9.89
CA LEU A 213 -54.55 -20.79 8.80
C LEU A 213 -53.68 -21.04 7.57
N LYS A 214 -54.28 -21.54 6.48
CA LYS A 214 -53.57 -21.77 5.20
C LYS A 214 -53.04 -20.45 4.61
N PRO A 215 -51.72 -20.32 4.36
CA PRO A 215 -51.14 -19.18 3.64
C PRO A 215 -51.61 -19.13 2.18
N SER A 216 -51.40 -17.98 1.52
CA SER A 216 -51.71 -17.82 0.09
C SER A 216 -50.46 -17.92 -0.77
N LEU A 217 -50.61 -18.26 -2.06
CA LEU A 217 -49.51 -18.23 -3.04
C LEU A 217 -48.79 -16.86 -3.04
N LYS A 218 -49.54 -15.76 -2.92
CA LYS A 218 -48.96 -14.40 -2.82
C LYS A 218 -48.12 -14.21 -1.56
N THR A 219 -48.47 -14.88 -0.46
CA THR A 219 -47.71 -14.86 0.80
C THR A 219 -46.38 -15.59 0.62
N TYR A 220 -46.39 -16.77 0.00
CA TYR A 220 -45.18 -17.53 -0.34
C TYR A 220 -44.25 -16.74 -1.26
N SER A 221 -44.72 -16.27 -2.42
CA SER A 221 -43.88 -15.52 -3.35
C SER A 221 -43.33 -14.23 -2.73
N ALA A 222 -44.09 -13.55 -1.86
CA ALA A 222 -43.61 -12.36 -1.16
C ALA A 222 -42.51 -12.66 -0.15
N LEU A 223 -42.66 -13.73 0.66
CA LEU A 223 -41.62 -14.20 1.59
C LEU A 223 -40.37 -14.63 0.82
N MET A 224 -40.51 -15.39 -0.26
CA MET A 224 -39.40 -15.84 -1.10
C MET A 224 -38.62 -14.67 -1.72
N VAL A 225 -39.30 -13.63 -2.21
CA VAL A 225 -38.64 -12.38 -2.69
C VAL A 225 -37.95 -11.63 -1.54
N ALA A 226 -38.54 -11.60 -0.35
CA ALA A 226 -37.97 -10.91 0.81
C ALA A 226 -36.70 -11.59 1.35
N LEU A 227 -36.69 -12.94 1.37
CA LEU A 227 -35.55 -13.76 1.80
C LEU A 227 -34.47 -13.84 0.71
N GLY A 228 -34.87 -13.88 -0.56
CA GLY A 228 -33.97 -13.76 -1.70
C GLY A 228 -33.18 -12.44 -1.75
N LYS A 229 -33.71 -11.35 -1.17
CA LYS A 229 -32.95 -10.11 -0.93
C LYS A 229 -31.92 -10.24 0.22
N LYS A 230 -32.15 -11.12 1.19
CA LYS A 230 -31.22 -11.45 2.28
C LYS A 230 -30.22 -12.58 1.94
N ARG A 231 -30.28 -13.15 0.73
CA ARG A 231 -29.49 -14.31 0.26
C ARG A 231 -29.73 -15.62 1.04
N ASP A 232 -30.82 -15.72 1.79
CA ASP A 232 -31.24 -16.96 2.44
C ASP A 232 -31.87 -17.89 1.38
N SER A 233 -31.08 -18.83 0.86
CA SER A 233 -31.50 -19.80 -0.15
C SER A 233 -32.15 -21.05 0.44
N GLU A 234 -31.71 -21.49 1.62
CA GLU A 234 -32.21 -22.69 2.29
C GLU A 234 -33.67 -22.52 2.72
N THR A 235 -34.01 -21.41 3.37
CA THR A 235 -35.41 -21.14 3.76
C THR A 235 -36.32 -20.97 2.54
N VAL A 236 -35.81 -20.47 1.41
CA VAL A 236 -36.59 -20.35 0.16
C VAL A 236 -36.95 -21.72 -0.42
N ILE A 237 -36.04 -22.70 -0.38
CA ILE A 237 -36.32 -24.07 -0.82
C ILE A 237 -37.22 -24.82 0.16
N VAL A 238 -37.09 -24.58 1.47
CA VAL A 238 -38.05 -25.11 2.47
C VAL A 238 -39.46 -24.55 2.22
N LEU A 239 -39.60 -23.24 1.98
CA LEU A 239 -40.89 -22.61 1.66
C LEU A 239 -41.50 -23.11 0.34
N LEU A 240 -40.68 -23.56 -0.63
CA LEU A 240 -41.19 -24.19 -1.86
C LEU A 240 -41.79 -25.56 -1.57
N LYS A 241 -41.11 -26.39 -0.76
CA LYS A 241 -41.61 -27.72 -0.34
C LYS A 241 -42.85 -27.60 0.54
N GLU A 242 -42.86 -26.70 1.53
CA GLU A 242 -44.05 -26.43 2.36
C GLU A 242 -45.27 -26.00 1.52
N MET A 243 -45.06 -25.30 0.40
CA MET A 243 -46.13 -24.90 -0.52
C MET A 243 -46.64 -26.08 -1.35
N GLU A 244 -45.73 -26.95 -1.83
CA GLU A 244 -46.04 -28.18 -2.57
C GLU A 244 -46.81 -29.19 -1.67
N ASP A 245 -46.35 -29.41 -0.43
CA ASP A 245 -46.99 -30.28 0.58
C ASP A 245 -48.43 -29.84 0.94
N LEU A 246 -48.72 -28.52 0.86
CA LEU A 246 -50.05 -27.96 1.08
C LEU A 246 -50.99 -28.07 -0.14
N GLY A 247 -50.50 -28.62 -1.26
CA GLY A 247 -51.24 -28.82 -2.50
C GLY A 247 -51.35 -27.55 -3.37
N LEU A 248 -50.50 -26.55 -3.15
CA LEU A 248 -50.46 -25.34 -3.98
C LEU A 248 -49.43 -25.53 -5.11
N ARG A 249 -49.90 -25.62 -6.35
CA ARG A 249 -49.02 -25.70 -7.52
C ARG A 249 -48.15 -24.44 -7.64
N PRO A 250 -46.82 -24.58 -7.83
CA PRO A 250 -45.98 -23.47 -8.26
C PRO A 250 -46.43 -22.89 -9.60
N ASN A 251 -45.93 -21.71 -9.93
CA ASN A 251 -46.06 -21.10 -11.24
C ASN A 251 -44.69 -20.58 -11.71
N VAL A 252 -44.59 -20.20 -12.99
CA VAL A 252 -43.35 -19.66 -13.60
C VAL A 252 -42.68 -18.65 -12.67
N TYR A 253 -43.40 -17.61 -12.24
CA TYR A 253 -42.90 -16.57 -11.32
C TYR A 253 -42.26 -17.11 -10.03
N THR A 254 -42.84 -18.15 -9.43
CA THR A 254 -42.33 -18.76 -8.19
C THR A 254 -41.04 -19.55 -8.45
N PHE A 255 -40.96 -20.30 -9.56
CA PHE A 255 -39.73 -20.96 -9.98
C PHE A 255 -38.63 -19.95 -10.40
N THR A 256 -38.97 -18.89 -11.15
CA THR A 256 -38.03 -17.81 -11.51
C THR A 256 -37.44 -17.13 -10.28
N ILE A 257 -38.22 -16.98 -9.19
CA ILE A 257 -37.70 -16.49 -7.90
C ILE A 257 -36.69 -17.49 -7.32
N CYS A 258 -37.03 -18.78 -7.26
CA CYS A 258 -36.14 -19.82 -6.70
C CYS A 258 -34.81 -19.89 -7.47
N ILE A 259 -34.85 -19.94 -8.81
CA ILE A 259 -33.66 -19.92 -9.69
C ILE A 259 -32.82 -18.66 -9.44
N ARG A 260 -33.45 -17.47 -9.30
CA ARG A 260 -32.76 -16.21 -9.00
C ARG A 260 -32.07 -16.22 -7.63
N VAL A 261 -32.62 -16.91 -6.64
CA VAL A 261 -32.04 -17.00 -5.29
C VAL A 261 -30.91 -18.02 -5.24
N LEU A 262 -31.11 -19.22 -5.82
CA LEU A 262 -30.09 -20.26 -5.93
C LEU A 262 -28.87 -19.79 -6.72
N GLY A 263 -29.09 -19.16 -7.88
CA GLY A 263 -28.02 -18.58 -8.69
C GLY A 263 -27.19 -17.52 -7.96
N ARG A 264 -27.85 -16.64 -7.19
CA ARG A 264 -27.17 -15.64 -6.33
C ARG A 264 -26.47 -16.23 -5.10
N ALA A 265 -26.75 -17.49 -4.77
CA ALA A 265 -26.06 -18.26 -3.74
C ALA A 265 -24.97 -19.19 -4.33
N GLY A 266 -24.73 -19.17 -5.65
CA GLY A 266 -23.78 -20.07 -6.33
C GLY A 266 -24.25 -21.53 -6.47
N LYS A 267 -25.49 -21.84 -6.06
CA LYS A 267 -26.09 -23.19 -6.11
C LYS A 267 -26.65 -23.48 -7.50
N ILE A 268 -25.76 -23.57 -8.50
CA ILE A 268 -26.13 -23.69 -9.91
C ILE A 268 -26.79 -25.03 -10.25
N ASP A 269 -26.33 -26.14 -9.66
CA ASP A 269 -26.91 -27.47 -9.93
C ASP A 269 -28.36 -27.58 -9.43
N GLU A 270 -28.64 -27.05 -8.23
CA GLU A 270 -30.00 -26.89 -7.69
C GLU A 270 -30.85 -25.97 -8.60
N ALA A 271 -30.26 -24.92 -9.18
CA ALA A 271 -30.97 -24.03 -10.11
C ALA A 271 -31.33 -24.74 -11.42
N TYR A 272 -30.45 -25.60 -11.95
CA TYR A 272 -30.73 -26.46 -13.11
C TYR A 272 -31.69 -27.61 -12.81
N GLU A 273 -31.77 -28.10 -11.57
CA GLU A 273 -32.81 -29.03 -11.14
C GLU A 273 -34.19 -28.34 -11.14
N ILE A 274 -34.32 -27.15 -10.52
CA ILE A 274 -35.55 -26.36 -10.55
C ILE A 274 -35.93 -25.99 -12.01
N PHE A 275 -34.97 -25.60 -12.85
CA PHE A 275 -35.23 -25.28 -14.26
C PHE A 275 -35.75 -26.48 -15.07
N ARG A 276 -35.30 -27.71 -14.79
CA ARG A 276 -35.87 -28.93 -15.41
C ARG A 276 -37.28 -29.22 -14.89
N ARG A 277 -37.49 -29.12 -13.58
CA ARG A 277 -38.83 -29.29 -12.96
C ARG A 277 -39.89 -28.33 -13.51
N MET A 278 -39.51 -27.17 -14.06
CA MET A 278 -40.43 -26.27 -14.75
C MET A 278 -41.06 -26.89 -16.00
N ASP A 279 -40.24 -27.58 -16.82
CA ASP A 279 -40.71 -28.27 -18.02
C ASP A 279 -41.60 -29.48 -17.61
N ASP A 280 -41.19 -30.25 -16.58
CA ASP A 280 -41.92 -31.43 -16.07
C ASP A 280 -43.31 -31.08 -15.48
N GLU A 281 -43.43 -29.96 -14.76
CA GLU A 281 -44.71 -29.45 -14.22
C GLU A 281 -45.59 -28.73 -15.28
N GLY A 282 -45.17 -28.72 -16.56
CA GLY A 282 -45.87 -28.05 -17.65
C GLY A 282 -45.86 -26.51 -17.56
N CYS A 283 -44.94 -25.95 -16.76
CA CYS A 283 -44.78 -24.51 -16.51
C CYS A 283 -43.53 -23.98 -17.21
N GLY A 284 -43.45 -24.21 -18.53
CA GLY A 284 -42.26 -23.95 -19.34
C GLY A 284 -41.67 -22.53 -19.16
N PRO A 285 -40.32 -22.39 -19.22
CA PRO A 285 -39.61 -21.17 -18.87
C PRO A 285 -39.91 -20.01 -19.82
N ASP A 286 -40.12 -18.82 -19.24
CA ASP A 286 -40.25 -17.57 -19.98
C ASP A 286 -38.89 -16.89 -20.23
N LEU A 287 -38.90 -15.84 -21.06
CA LEU A 287 -37.68 -15.06 -21.37
C LEU A 287 -36.97 -14.60 -20.09
N VAL A 288 -37.72 -14.15 -19.08
CA VAL A 288 -37.18 -13.69 -17.79
C VAL A 288 -36.46 -14.82 -17.04
N THR A 289 -36.97 -16.04 -17.11
CA THR A 289 -36.33 -17.23 -16.54
C THR A 289 -35.02 -17.56 -17.26
N TYR A 290 -34.98 -17.49 -18.60
CA TYR A 290 -33.72 -17.62 -19.34
C TYR A 290 -32.73 -16.51 -18.98
N THR A 291 -33.12 -15.23 -18.96
CA THR A 291 -32.23 -14.11 -18.55
C THR A 291 -31.66 -14.32 -17.14
N VAL A 292 -32.50 -14.77 -16.19
CA VAL A 292 -32.08 -15.00 -14.79
C VAL A 292 -31.10 -16.16 -14.66
N LEU A 293 -31.29 -17.25 -15.40
CA LEU A 293 -30.38 -18.38 -15.35
C LEU A 293 -29.07 -18.08 -16.11
N ILE A 294 -29.12 -17.34 -17.22
CA ILE A 294 -27.91 -16.84 -17.91
C ILE A 294 -27.12 -15.89 -16.98
N ASP A 295 -27.78 -14.92 -16.33
CA ASP A 295 -27.17 -14.03 -15.32
C ASP A 295 -26.51 -14.86 -14.19
N ALA A 296 -27.19 -15.88 -13.67
CA ALA A 296 -26.63 -16.78 -12.66
C ALA A 296 -25.38 -17.55 -13.14
N LEU A 297 -25.44 -18.16 -14.33
CA LEU A 297 -24.36 -18.96 -14.91
C LEU A 297 -23.12 -18.11 -15.21
N CYS A 298 -23.31 -16.94 -15.80
CA CYS A 298 -22.22 -16.00 -16.08
C CYS A 298 -21.58 -15.46 -14.80
N ASN A 299 -22.36 -15.16 -13.74
CA ASN A 299 -21.81 -14.78 -12.44
C ASN A 299 -21.11 -15.94 -11.69
N ALA A 300 -21.40 -17.20 -12.07
CA ALA A 300 -20.72 -18.40 -11.57
C ALA A 300 -19.55 -18.86 -12.47
N GLY A 301 -19.25 -18.14 -13.57
CA GLY A 301 -18.17 -18.48 -14.52
C GLY A 301 -18.45 -19.68 -15.43
N GLN A 302 -19.68 -20.22 -15.45
CA GLN A 302 -20.06 -21.34 -16.31
C GLN A 302 -20.49 -20.84 -17.70
N LEU A 303 -19.52 -20.31 -18.47
CA LEU A 303 -19.79 -19.65 -19.75
C LEU A 303 -20.36 -20.57 -20.84
N GLU A 304 -19.85 -21.79 -21.00
CA GLU A 304 -20.37 -22.73 -22.00
C GLU A 304 -21.83 -23.10 -21.71
N ASN A 305 -22.17 -23.37 -20.45
CA ASN A 305 -23.54 -23.63 -20.00
C ASN A 305 -24.47 -22.44 -20.30
N ALA A 306 -23.97 -21.20 -20.18
CA ALA A 306 -24.71 -20.00 -20.57
C ALA A 306 -24.87 -19.87 -22.11
N LYS A 307 -23.85 -20.25 -22.89
CA LYS A 307 -23.88 -20.28 -24.36
C LYS A 307 -24.88 -21.32 -24.88
N GLU A 308 -24.84 -22.55 -24.36
CA GLU A 308 -25.82 -23.60 -24.63
C GLU A 308 -27.25 -23.14 -24.29
N LEU A 309 -27.44 -22.51 -23.12
CA LEU A 309 -28.75 -22.05 -22.68
C LEU A 309 -29.31 -20.91 -23.57
N PHE A 310 -28.44 -20.01 -24.05
CA PHE A 310 -28.81 -18.98 -25.03
C PHE A 310 -29.21 -19.59 -26.38
N VAL A 311 -28.52 -20.64 -26.84
CA VAL A 311 -28.91 -21.40 -28.04
C VAL A 311 -30.24 -22.13 -27.82
N LYS A 312 -30.45 -22.78 -26.66
CA LYS A 312 -31.75 -23.40 -26.30
C LYS A 312 -32.88 -22.37 -26.29
N MET A 313 -32.63 -21.16 -25.78
CA MET A 313 -33.59 -20.05 -25.77
C MET A 313 -34.01 -19.64 -27.20
N LYS A 314 -33.05 -19.43 -28.11
CA LYS A 314 -33.33 -19.13 -29.53
C LYS A 314 -34.07 -20.29 -30.22
N ALA A 315 -33.65 -21.54 -29.98
CA ALA A 315 -34.29 -22.74 -30.55
C ALA A 315 -35.75 -22.91 -30.10
N ASN A 316 -36.07 -22.53 -28.86
CA ASN A 316 -37.43 -22.50 -28.31
C ASN A 316 -38.28 -21.29 -28.78
N GLY A 317 -37.79 -20.52 -29.76
CA GLY A 317 -38.54 -19.42 -30.38
C GLY A 317 -38.57 -18.11 -29.60
N HIS A 318 -37.86 -18.02 -28.46
CA HIS A 318 -37.73 -16.76 -27.72
C HIS A 318 -36.66 -15.88 -28.38
N LYS A 319 -37.06 -14.70 -28.86
CA LYS A 319 -36.10 -13.67 -29.29
C LYS A 319 -35.34 -13.14 -28.06
N PRO A 320 -33.99 -13.04 -28.10
CA PRO A 320 -33.26 -12.32 -27.07
C PRO A 320 -33.67 -10.85 -27.05
N ASP A 321 -33.66 -10.23 -25.88
CA ASP A 321 -33.69 -8.79 -25.75
C ASP A 321 -32.26 -8.20 -25.71
N GLN A 322 -32.17 -6.87 -25.82
CA GLN A 322 -30.91 -6.14 -25.70
C GLN A 322 -30.24 -6.35 -24.33
N VAL A 323 -31.01 -6.69 -23.28
CA VAL A 323 -30.50 -6.90 -21.91
C VAL A 323 -29.73 -8.22 -21.82
N ILE A 324 -30.17 -9.28 -22.49
CA ILE A 324 -29.45 -10.55 -22.62
C ILE A 324 -28.16 -10.35 -23.42
N TYR A 325 -28.20 -9.60 -24.53
CA TYR A 325 -26.98 -9.30 -25.30
C TYR A 325 -25.95 -8.51 -24.48
N ILE A 326 -26.36 -7.42 -23.82
CA ILE A 326 -25.47 -6.67 -22.92
C ILE A 326 -24.96 -7.56 -21.77
N THR A 327 -25.80 -8.44 -21.21
CA THR A 327 -25.44 -9.39 -20.15
C THR A 327 -24.35 -10.39 -20.58
N LEU A 328 -24.48 -10.96 -21.78
CA LEU A 328 -23.50 -11.90 -22.32
C LEU A 328 -22.20 -11.16 -22.69
N LEU A 329 -22.29 -10.04 -23.40
CA LEU A 329 -21.12 -9.25 -23.79
C LEU A 329 -20.33 -8.80 -22.56
N ASP A 330 -20.98 -8.22 -21.54
CA ASP A 330 -20.35 -7.78 -20.28
C ASP A 330 -19.63 -8.91 -19.53
N LYS A 331 -20.18 -10.13 -19.58
CA LYS A 331 -19.63 -11.26 -18.83
C LYS A 331 -18.56 -12.03 -19.60
N PHE A 332 -18.72 -12.28 -20.90
CA PHE A 332 -17.64 -12.88 -21.70
C PHE A 332 -16.42 -11.93 -21.78
N ASN A 333 -16.65 -10.62 -21.79
CA ASN A 333 -15.62 -9.59 -21.57
C ASN A 333 -14.84 -9.76 -20.25
N ASP A 334 -15.47 -10.14 -19.14
CA ASP A 334 -14.77 -10.34 -17.86
C ASP A 334 -13.82 -11.55 -17.84
N PHE A 335 -14.07 -12.57 -18.69
CA PHE A 335 -13.21 -13.75 -18.81
C PHE A 335 -12.23 -13.69 -19.99
N GLY A 336 -12.33 -12.68 -20.86
CA GLY A 336 -11.33 -12.39 -21.90
C GLY A 336 -11.45 -13.16 -23.21
N ASP A 337 -12.58 -13.84 -23.45
CA ASP A 337 -12.86 -14.50 -24.73
C ASP A 337 -13.38 -13.47 -25.77
N LEU A 338 -12.48 -13.02 -26.63
CA LEU A 338 -12.77 -12.02 -27.66
C LEU A 338 -13.49 -12.60 -28.89
N ASP A 339 -13.37 -13.91 -29.14
CA ASP A 339 -13.92 -14.50 -30.36
C ASP A 339 -15.42 -14.77 -30.21
N THR A 340 -15.85 -15.34 -29.08
CA THR A 340 -17.30 -15.48 -28.82
C THR A 340 -17.97 -14.15 -28.49
N PHE A 341 -17.22 -13.17 -27.97
CA PHE A 341 -17.68 -11.79 -27.88
C PHE A 341 -18.08 -11.22 -29.25
N LYS A 342 -17.24 -11.43 -30.28
CA LYS A 342 -17.53 -11.03 -31.66
C LYS A 342 -18.68 -11.83 -32.27
N GLU A 343 -18.83 -13.12 -31.95
CA GLU A 343 -20.03 -13.90 -32.34
C GLU A 343 -21.32 -13.26 -31.78
N PHE A 344 -21.34 -12.88 -30.51
CA PHE A 344 -22.51 -12.25 -29.89
C PHE A 344 -22.75 -10.82 -30.39
N TRP A 345 -21.71 -10.03 -30.66
CA TRP A 345 -21.84 -8.70 -31.26
C TRP A 345 -22.49 -8.78 -32.66
N ASN A 346 -21.97 -9.64 -33.53
CA ASN A 346 -22.50 -9.83 -34.87
C ASN A 346 -23.95 -10.35 -34.86
N GLN A 347 -24.30 -11.20 -33.88
CA GLN A 347 -25.69 -11.65 -33.68
C GLN A 347 -26.61 -10.54 -33.14
N MET A 348 -26.12 -9.65 -32.29
CA MET A 348 -26.87 -8.50 -31.78
C MET A 348 -27.25 -7.55 -32.94
N GLU A 349 -26.31 -7.23 -33.81
CA GLU A 349 -26.56 -6.40 -35.00
C GLU A 349 -27.47 -7.11 -36.00
N ALA A 350 -27.28 -8.42 -36.24
CA ALA A 350 -28.13 -9.21 -37.14
C ALA A 350 -29.58 -9.40 -36.65
N ASP A 351 -29.79 -9.48 -35.33
CA ASP A 351 -31.14 -9.47 -34.71
C ASP A 351 -31.79 -8.08 -34.73
N GLY A 352 -31.05 -7.03 -35.16
CA GLY A 352 -31.55 -5.68 -35.40
C GLY A 352 -31.35 -4.66 -34.27
N TYR A 353 -30.51 -4.97 -33.28
CA TYR A 353 -30.22 -4.07 -32.16
C TYR A 353 -29.02 -3.17 -32.47
N MET A 354 -29.20 -1.86 -32.43
CA MET A 354 -28.09 -0.90 -32.57
C MET A 354 -27.23 -0.85 -31.29
N PRO A 355 -25.89 -0.87 -31.40
CA PRO A 355 -25.01 -0.69 -30.23
C PRO A 355 -25.22 0.66 -29.54
N ASP A 356 -25.26 0.67 -28.20
CA ASP A 356 -25.41 1.89 -27.41
C ASP A 356 -24.11 2.26 -26.65
N VAL A 357 -24.19 3.29 -25.81
CA VAL A 357 -23.06 3.77 -24.98
C VAL A 357 -22.47 2.65 -24.11
N VAL A 358 -23.31 1.73 -23.61
CA VAL A 358 -22.91 0.60 -22.78
C VAL A 358 -22.28 -0.47 -23.66
N THR A 359 -22.89 -0.87 -24.78
CA THR A 359 -22.31 -1.89 -25.67
C THR A 359 -20.93 -1.46 -26.18
N PHE A 360 -20.78 -0.22 -26.65
CA PHE A 360 -19.49 0.32 -27.06
C PHE A 360 -18.47 0.37 -25.91
N THR A 361 -18.89 0.71 -24.70
CA THR A 361 -17.99 0.70 -23.53
C THR A 361 -17.49 -0.71 -23.21
N ILE A 362 -18.34 -1.72 -23.31
CA ILE A 362 -17.95 -3.13 -23.09
C ILE A 362 -16.98 -3.61 -24.18
N LEU A 363 -17.22 -3.30 -25.46
CA LEU A 363 -16.29 -3.66 -26.55
C LEU A 363 -14.92 -2.98 -26.37
N VAL A 364 -14.90 -1.70 -25.98
CA VAL A 364 -13.65 -0.98 -25.68
C VAL A 364 -12.92 -1.60 -24.48
N ASP A 365 -13.64 -2.04 -23.43
CA ASP A 365 -13.08 -2.74 -22.28
C ASP A 365 -12.51 -4.12 -22.66
N ALA A 366 -13.19 -4.87 -23.53
CA ALA A 366 -12.76 -6.18 -24.03
C ALA A 366 -11.49 -6.09 -24.88
N LEU A 367 -11.43 -5.12 -25.81
CA LEU A 367 -10.23 -4.86 -26.61
C LEU A 367 -9.06 -4.39 -25.73
N CYS A 368 -9.33 -3.60 -24.70
CA CYS A 368 -8.33 -3.20 -23.69
C CYS A 368 -7.82 -4.37 -22.84
N LYS A 369 -8.67 -5.34 -22.47
CA LYS A 369 -8.28 -6.57 -21.77
C LYS A 369 -7.48 -7.53 -22.66
N ALA A 370 -7.84 -7.64 -23.94
CA ALA A 370 -7.12 -8.43 -24.94
C ALA A 370 -5.80 -7.79 -25.41
N GLY A 371 -5.61 -6.49 -25.16
CA GLY A 371 -4.41 -5.73 -25.53
C GLY A 371 -4.42 -5.15 -26.94
N ASP A 372 -5.55 -5.21 -27.66
CA ASP A 372 -5.71 -4.58 -28.98
C ASP A 372 -6.12 -3.11 -28.83
N PHE A 373 -5.13 -2.29 -28.50
CA PHE A 373 -5.33 -0.85 -28.33
C PHE A 373 -5.61 -0.12 -29.65
N VAL A 374 -5.25 -0.71 -30.81
CA VAL A 374 -5.49 -0.07 -32.10
C VAL A 374 -6.97 -0.14 -32.42
N GLU A 375 -7.58 -1.31 -32.30
CA GLU A 375 -9.01 -1.49 -32.52
C GLU A 375 -9.84 -0.83 -31.40
N ALA A 376 -9.33 -0.78 -30.16
CA ALA A 376 -9.99 -0.05 -29.07
C ALA A 376 -10.11 1.46 -29.35
N PHE A 377 -9.04 2.10 -29.85
CA PHE A 377 -9.10 3.51 -30.26
C PHE A 377 -9.93 3.71 -31.53
N ALA A 378 -9.87 2.80 -32.50
CA ALA A 378 -10.73 2.85 -33.69
C ALA A 378 -12.22 2.78 -33.32
N THR A 379 -12.59 1.86 -32.42
CA THR A 379 -13.94 1.72 -31.85
C THR A 379 -14.40 2.98 -31.14
N PHE A 380 -13.53 3.57 -30.30
CA PHE A 380 -13.82 4.82 -29.58
C PHE A 380 -14.05 6.01 -30.53
N ASP A 381 -13.33 6.08 -31.65
CA ASP A 381 -13.57 7.07 -32.69
C ASP A 381 -14.81 6.77 -33.55
N VAL A 382 -15.16 5.50 -33.78
CA VAL A 382 -16.43 5.10 -34.43
C VAL A 382 -17.63 5.52 -33.58
N MET A 383 -17.60 5.24 -32.28
CA MET A 383 -18.59 5.67 -31.29
C MET A 383 -18.83 7.20 -31.37
N ARG A 384 -17.74 7.98 -31.35
CA ARG A 384 -17.79 9.45 -31.53
C ARG A 384 -18.36 9.88 -32.89
N LYS A 385 -17.97 9.23 -33.99
CA LYS A 385 -18.47 9.52 -35.36
C LYS A 385 -19.95 9.19 -35.54
N GLN A 386 -20.48 8.22 -34.80
CA GLN A 386 -21.92 7.90 -34.74
C GLN A 386 -22.72 8.88 -33.85
N GLY A 387 -22.08 9.89 -33.25
CA GLY A 387 -22.73 10.85 -32.36
C GLY A 387 -22.95 10.35 -30.93
N ILE A 388 -22.43 9.17 -30.60
CA ILE A 388 -22.57 8.54 -29.29
C ILE A 388 -21.46 9.09 -28.39
N LEU A 389 -21.82 9.88 -27.38
CA LEU A 389 -20.85 10.51 -26.48
C LEU A 389 -20.23 9.48 -25.52
N PRO A 390 -18.90 9.31 -25.49
CA PRO A 390 -18.24 8.43 -24.52
C PRO A 390 -18.45 8.92 -23.09
N ASN A 391 -18.77 7.99 -22.18
CA ASN A 391 -19.06 8.31 -20.79
C ASN A 391 -17.82 8.12 -19.89
N LEU A 392 -17.95 8.48 -18.60
CA LEU A 392 -16.91 8.30 -17.59
C LEU A 392 -16.31 6.88 -17.56
N HIS A 393 -17.13 5.85 -17.76
CA HIS A 393 -16.68 4.46 -17.78
C HIS A 393 -15.89 4.12 -19.05
N THR A 394 -16.27 4.66 -20.22
CA THR A 394 -15.52 4.47 -21.48
C THR A 394 -14.09 5.02 -21.35
N TYR A 395 -13.92 6.22 -20.79
CA TYR A 395 -12.59 6.79 -20.51
C TYR A 395 -11.83 5.98 -19.44
N ASN A 396 -12.47 5.60 -18.34
CA ASN A 396 -11.83 4.82 -17.28
C ASN A 396 -11.35 3.43 -17.77
N SER A 397 -12.12 2.73 -18.63
CA SER A 397 -11.70 1.44 -19.22
C SER A 397 -10.48 1.59 -20.13
N LEU A 398 -10.45 2.60 -21.01
CA LEU A 398 -9.27 2.92 -21.84
C LEU A 398 -8.03 3.21 -20.98
N ILE A 399 -8.18 4.05 -19.95
CA ILE A 399 -7.11 4.39 -19.02
C ILE A 399 -6.62 3.13 -18.28
N CYS A 400 -7.51 2.29 -17.77
CA CYS A 400 -7.15 1.00 -17.15
C CYS A 400 -6.38 0.08 -18.10
N GLY A 401 -6.82 -0.05 -19.36
CA GLY A 401 -6.15 -0.88 -20.36
C GLY A 401 -4.75 -0.38 -20.69
N LEU A 402 -4.61 0.91 -20.99
CA LEU A 402 -3.33 1.51 -21.37
C LEU A 402 -2.32 1.46 -20.21
N LEU A 403 -2.75 1.67 -18.97
CA LEU A 403 -1.91 1.51 -17.80
C LEU A 403 -1.47 0.05 -17.60
N ARG A 404 -2.38 -0.93 -17.74
CA ARG A 404 -2.01 -2.37 -17.71
C ARG A 404 -0.96 -2.74 -18.76
N ALA A 405 -0.95 -2.06 -19.91
CA ALA A 405 0.06 -2.23 -20.97
C ALA A 405 1.27 -1.28 -20.86
N GLY A 406 1.41 -0.52 -19.76
CA GLY A 406 2.54 0.39 -19.53
C GLY A 406 2.54 1.68 -20.37
N ARG A 407 1.48 1.97 -21.13
CA ARG A 407 1.34 3.17 -21.98
C ARG A 407 0.89 4.41 -21.19
N ILE A 408 1.69 4.76 -20.18
CA ILE A 408 1.38 5.81 -19.19
C ILE A 408 1.09 7.16 -19.85
N GLU A 409 1.88 7.58 -20.85
CA GLU A 409 1.66 8.86 -21.51
C GLU A 409 0.30 8.96 -22.21
N ASP A 410 -0.16 7.87 -22.83
CA ASP A 410 -1.42 7.87 -23.58
C ASP A 410 -2.62 7.82 -22.65
N ALA A 411 -2.48 7.17 -21.49
CA ALA A 411 -3.44 7.25 -20.39
C ALA A 411 -3.54 8.68 -19.82
N LEU A 412 -2.41 9.39 -19.65
CA LEU A 412 -2.40 10.79 -19.20
C LEU A 412 -3.02 11.74 -20.24
N LYS A 413 -2.68 11.59 -21.53
CA LYS A 413 -3.35 12.32 -22.64
C LYS A 413 -4.86 12.06 -22.65
N LEU A 414 -5.30 10.85 -22.31
CA LEU A 414 -6.73 10.52 -22.18
C LEU A 414 -7.39 11.24 -20.99
N LEU A 415 -6.71 11.39 -19.85
CA LEU A 415 -7.21 12.18 -18.72
C LEU A 415 -7.39 13.66 -19.08
N ASP A 416 -6.43 14.25 -19.79
CA ASP A 416 -6.50 15.66 -20.23
C ASP A 416 -7.58 15.89 -21.32
N THR A 417 -7.74 14.94 -22.25
CA THR A 417 -8.83 14.99 -23.25
C THR A 417 -10.21 14.76 -22.64
N MET A 418 -10.32 13.94 -21.60
CA MET A 418 -11.55 13.73 -20.84
C MET A 418 -12.01 15.04 -20.16
N GLU A 419 -11.10 15.78 -19.51
CA GLU A 419 -11.39 17.07 -18.88
C GLU A 419 -11.76 18.16 -19.89
N SER A 420 -11.06 18.24 -21.03
CA SER A 420 -11.37 19.24 -22.09
C SER A 420 -12.65 18.95 -22.88
N VAL A 421 -13.09 17.69 -22.96
CA VAL A 421 -14.43 17.31 -23.47
C VAL A 421 -15.53 17.55 -22.40
N GLY A 422 -15.17 17.97 -21.19
CA GLY A 422 -16.10 18.34 -20.11
C GLY A 422 -16.59 17.16 -19.26
N VAL A 423 -16.07 15.95 -19.48
CA VAL A 423 -16.36 14.79 -18.63
C VAL A 423 -15.48 14.89 -17.38
N ARG A 424 -16.07 15.18 -16.23
CA ARG A 424 -15.29 15.39 -14.98
C ARG A 424 -14.74 14.06 -14.44
N PRO A 425 -13.42 13.93 -14.20
CA PRO A 425 -12.86 12.80 -13.48
C PRO A 425 -13.42 12.69 -12.06
N THR A 426 -13.43 11.46 -11.55
CA THR A 426 -13.91 11.13 -10.20
C THR A 426 -12.77 10.57 -9.36
N ALA A 427 -12.99 10.37 -8.06
CA ALA A 427 -12.03 9.66 -7.20
C ALA A 427 -11.61 8.31 -7.82
N TYR A 428 -12.52 7.57 -8.45
CA TYR A 428 -12.20 6.31 -9.13
C TYR A 428 -11.20 6.47 -10.29
N THR A 429 -11.34 7.53 -11.09
CA THR A 429 -10.40 7.84 -12.17
C THR A 429 -8.98 8.07 -11.63
N TYR A 430 -8.84 8.79 -10.52
CA TYR A 430 -7.53 8.99 -9.86
C TYR A 430 -7.02 7.73 -9.15
N ILE A 431 -7.90 6.92 -8.55
CA ILE A 431 -7.56 5.61 -7.95
C ILE A 431 -6.90 4.69 -8.97
N ILE A 432 -7.38 4.65 -10.23
CA ILE A 432 -6.79 3.82 -11.29
C ILE A 432 -5.31 4.15 -11.53
N PHE A 433 -4.95 5.45 -11.59
CA PHE A 433 -3.56 5.88 -11.71
C PHE A 433 -2.75 5.59 -10.44
N ILE A 434 -3.31 5.82 -9.25
CA ILE A 434 -2.64 5.59 -7.95
C ILE A 434 -2.33 4.10 -7.75
N ASP A 435 -3.28 3.21 -8.03
CA ASP A 435 -3.11 1.75 -7.96
C ASP A 435 -2.04 1.27 -8.95
N TYR A 436 -2.07 1.79 -10.19
CA TYR A 436 -1.03 1.49 -11.18
C TYR A 436 0.37 1.97 -10.75
N PHE A 437 0.51 3.23 -10.34
CA PHE A 437 1.79 3.78 -9.88
C PHE A 437 2.28 3.07 -8.60
N GLY A 438 1.37 2.63 -7.74
CA GLY A 438 1.70 1.80 -6.57
C GLY A 438 2.19 0.40 -6.93
N LYS A 439 1.58 -0.26 -7.91
CA LYS A 439 2.00 -1.59 -8.40
C LYS A 439 3.26 -1.57 -9.26
N SER A 440 3.53 -0.47 -9.97
CA SER A 440 4.75 -0.27 -10.76
C SER A 440 5.92 0.34 -9.95
N GLY A 441 5.70 0.69 -8.68
CA GLY A 441 6.73 1.20 -7.77
C GLY A 441 7.03 2.71 -7.88
N ASP A 442 6.36 3.42 -8.79
CA ASP A 442 6.50 4.88 -8.97
C ASP A 442 5.71 5.66 -7.91
N THR A 443 6.15 5.51 -6.65
CA THR A 443 5.49 6.15 -5.49
C THR A 443 5.50 7.68 -5.55
N GLY A 444 6.44 8.28 -6.31
CA GLY A 444 6.45 9.72 -6.56
C GLY A 444 5.19 10.16 -7.30
N LYS A 445 4.91 9.54 -8.45
CA LYS A 445 3.70 9.84 -9.23
C LYS A 445 2.42 9.38 -8.52
N ALA A 446 2.45 8.32 -7.72
CA ALA A 446 1.29 7.92 -6.90
C ALA A 446 0.87 9.02 -5.91
N VAL A 447 1.82 9.56 -5.14
CA VAL A 447 1.55 10.66 -4.18
C VAL A 447 1.16 11.95 -4.92
N GLU A 448 1.88 12.30 -5.99
CA GLU A 448 1.56 13.48 -6.82
C GLU A 448 0.13 13.41 -7.38
N THR A 449 -0.32 12.23 -7.81
CA THR A 449 -1.68 12.00 -8.33
C THR A 449 -2.74 12.10 -7.23
N PHE A 450 -2.44 11.64 -6.01
CA PHE A 450 -3.32 11.77 -4.85
C PHE A 450 -3.46 13.23 -4.38
N GLU A 451 -2.37 14.01 -4.38
CA GLU A 451 -2.45 15.45 -4.08
C GLU A 451 -3.12 16.24 -5.23
N LYS A 452 -2.95 15.85 -6.51
CA LYS A 452 -3.73 16.40 -7.63
C LYS A 452 -5.24 16.17 -7.48
N MET A 453 -5.65 14.98 -7.01
CA MET A 453 -7.05 14.66 -6.72
C MET A 453 -7.63 15.61 -5.65
N LYS A 454 -6.91 15.80 -4.53
CA LYS A 454 -7.28 16.77 -3.48
C LYS A 454 -7.34 18.21 -4.02
N ALA A 455 -6.34 18.63 -4.80
CA ALA A 455 -6.24 19.99 -5.34
C ALA A 455 -7.40 20.34 -6.28
N LYS A 456 -8.00 19.35 -6.97
CA LYS A 456 -9.24 19.52 -7.76
C LYS A 456 -10.53 19.44 -6.91
N GLY A 457 -10.42 19.43 -5.58
CA GLY A 457 -11.56 19.40 -4.65
C GLY A 457 -12.26 18.05 -4.54
N ILE A 458 -11.65 16.97 -5.04
CA ILE A 458 -12.22 15.62 -4.96
C ILE A 458 -11.86 15.02 -3.60
N VAL A 459 -12.86 14.86 -2.74
CA VAL A 459 -12.72 14.24 -1.42
C VAL A 459 -12.20 12.79 -1.57
N PRO A 460 -11.06 12.42 -0.98
CA PRO A 460 -10.59 11.04 -0.98
C PRO A 460 -11.60 10.11 -0.28
N ASN A 461 -11.72 8.87 -0.76
CA ASN A 461 -12.38 7.80 -0.01
C ASN A 461 -11.34 6.84 0.57
N ILE A 462 -11.78 5.94 1.46
CA ILE A 462 -10.90 4.96 2.13
C ILE A 462 -10.14 4.11 1.10
N VAL A 463 -10.75 3.77 -0.05
CA VAL A 463 -10.09 3.00 -1.13
C VAL A 463 -8.91 3.76 -1.75
N ALA A 464 -9.06 5.07 -2.01
CA ALA A 464 -7.96 5.91 -2.51
C ALA A 464 -6.82 6.01 -1.51
N CYS A 465 -7.13 6.20 -0.23
CA CYS A 465 -6.13 6.22 0.83
C CYS A 465 -5.45 4.87 0.99
N ASN A 466 -6.18 3.75 0.94
CA ASN A 466 -5.61 2.40 1.03
C ASN A 466 -4.71 2.07 -0.17
N ALA A 467 -5.05 2.50 -1.39
CA ALA A 467 -4.19 2.34 -2.58
C ALA A 467 -2.89 3.17 -2.48
N SER A 468 -2.99 4.43 -2.07
CA SER A 468 -1.82 5.29 -1.80
C SER A 468 -0.95 4.73 -0.66
N LEU A 469 -1.56 4.30 0.45
CA LEU A 469 -0.88 3.69 1.59
C LEU A 469 -0.18 2.38 1.22
N TYR A 470 -0.76 1.55 0.34
CA TYR A 470 -0.09 0.36 -0.20
C TYR A 470 1.23 0.74 -0.89
N SER A 471 1.22 1.77 -1.74
CA SER A 471 2.42 2.24 -2.45
C SER A 471 3.51 2.74 -1.49
N LEU A 472 3.10 3.51 -0.46
CA LEU A 472 4.00 4.03 0.57
C LEU A 472 4.53 2.94 1.51
N ALA A 473 3.72 1.90 1.76
CA ALA A 473 4.09 0.75 2.57
C ALA A 473 5.17 -0.12 1.90
N GLU A 474 5.06 -0.42 0.61
CA GLU A 474 6.07 -1.23 -0.09
C GLU A 474 7.46 -0.57 -0.10
N MET A 475 7.52 0.75 -0.23
CA MET A 475 8.77 1.52 -0.22
C MET A 475 9.20 2.00 1.17
N GLY A 476 8.48 1.65 2.24
CA GLY A 476 8.82 2.05 3.62
C GLY A 476 8.78 3.57 3.87
N ARG A 477 7.99 4.35 3.11
CA ARG A 477 7.91 5.82 3.21
C ARG A 477 7.05 6.28 4.39
N LEU A 478 7.45 5.87 5.59
CA LEU A 478 6.67 5.96 6.82
C LEU A 478 6.18 7.37 7.19
N ARG A 479 6.95 8.43 6.87
CA ARG A 479 6.53 9.82 7.17
C ARG A 479 5.25 10.19 6.42
N GLU A 480 5.18 9.87 5.14
CA GLU A 480 4.04 10.17 4.27
C GLU A 480 2.88 9.19 4.53
N ALA A 481 3.18 7.95 4.90
CA ALA A 481 2.17 7.01 5.36
C ALA A 481 1.49 7.50 6.67
N LYS A 482 2.27 8.00 7.64
CA LYS A 482 1.72 8.58 8.88
C LYS A 482 0.88 9.84 8.63
N THR A 483 1.30 10.77 7.76
CA THR A 483 0.47 11.96 7.46
C THR A 483 -0.82 11.59 6.74
N MET A 484 -0.79 10.61 5.83
CA MET A 484 -2.00 10.13 5.16
C MET A 484 -2.96 9.37 6.09
N PHE A 485 -2.42 8.56 7.01
CA PHE A 485 -3.20 7.83 8.02
C PHE A 485 -3.85 8.75 9.05
N ASN A 486 -3.15 9.79 9.50
CA ASN A 486 -3.73 10.82 10.37
C ASN A 486 -4.76 11.65 9.61
N GLY A 487 -4.45 12.02 8.37
CA GLY A 487 -5.35 12.76 7.48
C GLY A 487 -6.68 12.04 7.22
N LEU A 488 -6.74 10.70 7.21
CA LEU A 488 -8.01 9.96 7.18
C LEU A 488 -8.92 10.35 8.35
N ARG A 489 -8.38 10.37 9.57
CA ARG A 489 -9.13 10.72 10.80
C ARG A 489 -9.56 12.18 10.80
N GLU A 490 -8.68 13.09 10.34
CA GLU A 490 -8.98 14.52 10.20
C GLU A 490 -10.09 14.80 9.19
N ASN A 491 -10.21 13.99 8.13
CA ASN A 491 -11.30 14.03 7.16
C ASN A 491 -12.56 13.25 7.61
N GLY A 492 -12.62 12.77 8.86
CA GLY A 492 -13.77 12.04 9.41
C GLY A 492 -13.94 10.62 8.88
N LEU A 493 -12.94 10.05 8.21
CA LEU A 493 -12.95 8.69 7.70
C LEU A 493 -12.34 7.72 8.72
N ALA A 494 -13.11 6.73 9.15
CA ALA A 494 -12.62 5.67 10.03
C ALA A 494 -11.67 4.73 9.24
N PRO A 495 -10.42 4.52 9.69
CA PRO A 495 -9.53 3.52 9.10
C PRO A 495 -10.09 2.10 9.22
N ASP A 496 -9.99 1.31 8.15
CA ASP A 496 -10.43 -0.10 8.13
C ASP A 496 -9.25 -1.07 8.38
N SER A 497 -9.55 -2.38 8.45
CA SER A 497 -8.55 -3.43 8.65
C SER A 497 -7.42 -3.39 7.60
N VAL A 498 -7.75 -3.04 6.36
CA VAL A 498 -6.77 -2.90 5.27
C VAL A 498 -5.90 -1.66 5.51
N THR A 499 -6.46 -0.54 5.98
CA THR A 499 -5.70 0.66 6.36
C THR A 499 -4.69 0.35 7.47
N TYR A 500 -5.11 -0.35 8.54
CA TYR A 500 -4.20 -0.74 9.63
C TYR A 500 -3.12 -1.70 9.14
N ASN A 501 -3.47 -2.71 8.33
CA ASN A 501 -2.51 -3.66 7.76
C ASN A 501 -1.45 -2.93 6.90
N MET A 502 -1.84 -2.01 6.02
CA MET A 502 -0.87 -1.25 5.20
C MET A 502 0.10 -0.44 6.07
N MET A 503 -0.38 0.18 7.16
CA MET A 503 0.50 0.87 8.10
C MET A 503 1.45 -0.07 8.85
N MET A 504 0.96 -1.23 9.33
CA MET A 504 1.81 -2.25 9.96
C MET A 504 2.89 -2.77 9.00
N LYS A 505 2.53 -3.00 7.73
CA LYS A 505 3.46 -3.40 6.66
C LYS A 505 4.51 -2.30 6.37
N CYS A 506 4.12 -1.02 6.41
CA CYS A 506 5.04 0.11 6.28
C CYS A 506 6.04 0.16 7.46
N TYR A 507 5.57 0.04 8.71
CA TYR A 507 6.43 -0.04 9.89
C TYR A 507 7.39 -1.24 9.84
N SER A 508 6.91 -2.41 9.41
CA SER A 508 7.70 -3.63 9.22
C SER A 508 8.86 -3.44 8.23
N LYS A 509 8.59 -2.80 7.08
CA LYS A 509 9.63 -2.44 6.08
C LYS A 509 10.68 -1.47 6.61
N VAL A 510 10.37 -0.66 7.63
CA VAL A 510 11.28 0.28 8.30
C VAL A 510 11.92 -0.32 9.56
N GLY A 511 11.57 -1.56 9.93
CA GLY A 511 12.08 -2.25 11.13
C GLY A 511 11.46 -1.79 12.45
N GLN A 512 10.49 -0.88 12.44
CA GLN A 512 9.82 -0.35 13.64
C GLN A 512 8.66 -1.25 14.09
N VAL A 513 8.96 -2.50 14.46
CA VAL A 513 7.92 -3.51 14.71
C VAL A 513 7.11 -3.25 15.99
N ASP A 514 7.67 -2.60 17.01
CA ASP A 514 6.91 -2.18 18.21
C ASP A 514 5.71 -1.30 17.87
N GLU A 515 5.89 -0.37 16.92
CA GLU A 515 4.83 0.52 16.45
C GLU A 515 3.75 -0.22 15.65
N ALA A 516 4.11 -1.32 14.97
CA ALA A 516 3.13 -2.19 14.32
C ALA A 516 2.30 -2.99 15.36
N VAL A 517 2.92 -3.44 16.46
CA VAL A 517 2.20 -4.08 17.59
C VAL A 517 1.33 -3.07 18.35
N ASN A 518 1.82 -1.84 18.54
CA ASN A 518 1.04 -0.73 19.11
C ASN A 518 -0.21 -0.42 18.26
N LEU A 519 -0.10 -0.42 16.92
CA LEU A 519 -1.24 -0.24 16.02
C LEU A 519 -2.34 -1.28 16.22
N LEU A 520 -2.03 -2.53 16.57
CA LEU A 520 -3.07 -3.54 16.83
C LEU A 520 -3.89 -3.19 18.07
N SER A 521 -3.21 -2.72 19.12
CA SER A 521 -3.86 -2.26 20.35
C SER A 521 -4.69 -0.99 20.12
N GLU A 522 -4.23 -0.11 19.23
CA GLU A 522 -5.02 1.04 18.79
C GLU A 522 -6.24 0.64 17.93
N MET A 523 -6.09 -0.30 16.99
CA MET A 523 -7.15 -0.82 16.12
C MET A 523 -8.32 -1.35 16.97
N ILE A 524 -8.01 -2.19 17.95
CA ILE A 524 -8.97 -2.75 18.92
C ILE A 524 -9.62 -1.63 19.76
N ARG A 525 -8.83 -0.69 20.29
CA ARG A 525 -9.35 0.47 21.07
C ARG A 525 -10.31 1.34 20.25
N ASN A 526 -10.07 1.47 18.95
CA ASN A 526 -10.88 2.26 18.04
C ASN A 526 -12.12 1.49 17.51
N GLY A 527 -12.41 0.28 18.03
CA GLY A 527 -13.60 -0.50 17.69
C GLY A 527 -13.52 -1.22 16.34
N CYS A 528 -12.33 -1.36 15.76
CA CYS A 528 -12.11 -2.15 14.55
C CYS A 528 -11.63 -3.56 14.95
N GLU A 529 -12.41 -4.60 14.64
CA GLU A 529 -12.04 -5.97 14.98
C GLU A 529 -10.91 -6.46 14.04
N PRO A 530 -9.79 -6.99 14.58
CA PRO A 530 -8.70 -7.48 13.76
C PRO A 530 -9.07 -8.79 13.06
N ASP A 531 -8.71 -8.90 11.78
CA ASP A 531 -8.86 -10.14 11.01
C ASP A 531 -7.59 -11.00 11.03
N VAL A 532 -7.70 -12.21 10.46
CA VAL A 532 -6.59 -13.16 10.34
C VAL A 532 -5.43 -12.62 9.48
N ILE A 533 -5.69 -11.72 8.53
CA ILE A 533 -4.67 -11.14 7.65
C ILE A 533 -3.80 -10.17 8.46
N VAL A 534 -4.41 -9.31 9.28
CA VAL A 534 -3.70 -8.40 10.21
C VAL A 534 -2.77 -9.19 11.13
N VAL A 535 -3.26 -10.26 11.76
CA VAL A 535 -2.42 -11.07 12.67
C VAL A 535 -1.32 -11.81 11.91
N ASN A 536 -1.60 -12.39 10.74
CA ASN A 536 -0.58 -13.04 9.90
C ASN A 536 0.53 -12.06 9.47
N SER A 537 0.16 -10.82 9.09
CA SER A 537 1.12 -9.77 8.71
C SER A 537 1.96 -9.28 9.89
N LEU A 538 1.44 -9.30 11.12
CA LEU A 538 2.23 -9.05 12.33
C LEU A 538 3.17 -10.21 12.68
N ILE A 539 2.72 -11.46 12.56
CA ILE A 539 3.56 -12.66 12.77
C ILE A 539 4.76 -12.65 11.79
N ASP A 540 4.51 -12.43 10.48
CA ASP A 540 5.58 -12.29 9.47
C ASP A 540 6.54 -11.13 9.78
N SER A 541 6.03 -10.01 10.29
CA SER A 541 6.84 -8.85 10.69
C SER A 541 7.72 -9.13 11.92
N LEU A 542 7.20 -9.84 12.92
CA LEU A 542 7.94 -10.25 14.12
C LEU A 542 9.05 -11.24 13.76
N TYR A 543 8.78 -12.24 12.89
CA TYR A 543 9.82 -13.12 12.36
C TYR A 543 10.90 -12.37 11.57
N LYS A 544 10.53 -11.38 10.75
CA LYS A 544 11.50 -10.54 10.01
C LYS A 544 12.42 -9.71 10.92
N ALA A 545 11.95 -9.34 12.11
CA ALA A 545 12.75 -8.67 13.13
C ALA A 545 13.40 -9.64 14.16
N GLY A 546 13.32 -10.95 13.96
CA GLY A 546 13.89 -11.96 14.86
C GLY A 546 13.15 -12.15 16.19
N ARG A 547 11.99 -11.52 16.39
CA ARG A 547 11.19 -11.54 17.62
C ARG A 547 10.26 -12.76 17.66
N VAL A 548 10.88 -13.95 17.61
CA VAL A 548 10.19 -15.24 17.45
C VAL A 548 9.18 -15.50 18.58
N ASP A 549 9.54 -15.26 19.84
CA ASP A 549 8.67 -15.58 20.97
C ASP A 549 7.40 -14.71 21.00
N GLU A 550 7.49 -13.45 20.58
CA GLU A 550 6.32 -12.57 20.38
C GLU A 550 5.47 -13.00 19.18
N ALA A 551 6.08 -13.56 18.12
CA ALA A 551 5.33 -14.12 17.00
C ALA A 551 4.48 -15.34 17.43
N TRP A 552 4.98 -16.15 18.37
CA TRP A 552 4.22 -17.23 19.00
C TRP A 552 3.12 -16.71 19.93
N GLN A 553 3.41 -15.70 20.77
CA GLN A 553 2.36 -15.04 21.58
C GLN A 553 1.25 -14.46 20.70
N MET A 554 1.57 -13.90 19.53
CA MET A 554 0.57 -13.41 18.58
C MET A 554 -0.26 -14.53 17.94
N PHE A 555 0.31 -15.73 17.72
CA PHE A 555 -0.44 -16.90 17.28
C PHE A 555 -1.39 -17.43 18.37
N ASP A 556 -0.93 -17.55 19.62
CA ASP A 556 -1.81 -18.00 20.72
C ASP A 556 -2.94 -17.00 21.00
N ARG A 557 -2.67 -15.69 20.93
CA ARG A 557 -3.69 -14.62 21.04
C ARG A 557 -4.78 -14.68 19.98
N MET A 558 -4.60 -15.41 18.87
CA MET A 558 -5.71 -15.65 17.92
C MET A 558 -6.88 -16.37 18.60
N LYS A 559 -6.61 -17.30 19.54
CA LYS A 559 -7.62 -18.03 20.30
C LYS A 559 -8.45 -17.07 21.17
N ASP A 560 -7.79 -16.14 21.87
CA ASP A 560 -8.43 -15.11 22.69
C ASP A 560 -9.28 -14.15 21.85
N MET A 561 -8.78 -13.81 20.65
CA MET A 561 -9.50 -13.00 19.65
C MET A 561 -10.59 -13.77 18.90
N LYS A 562 -10.79 -15.06 19.19
CA LYS A 562 -11.74 -15.98 18.52
C LYS A 562 -11.50 -16.13 17.01
N LEU A 563 -10.27 -15.89 16.56
CA LEU A 563 -9.83 -16.06 15.18
C LEU A 563 -9.30 -17.48 14.96
N SER A 564 -9.92 -18.22 14.05
CA SER A 564 -9.40 -19.53 13.63
C SER A 564 -8.15 -19.36 12.77
N PRO A 565 -7.04 -20.05 13.07
CA PRO A 565 -5.89 -20.14 12.17
C PRO A 565 -6.29 -20.65 10.78
N THR A 566 -5.60 -20.15 9.76
CA THR A 566 -5.81 -20.54 8.35
C THR A 566 -4.58 -21.22 7.78
N VAL A 567 -4.70 -21.82 6.59
CA VAL A 567 -3.56 -22.35 5.82
C VAL A 567 -2.47 -21.29 5.64
N VAL A 568 -2.83 -20.01 5.47
CA VAL A 568 -1.88 -18.89 5.39
C VAL A 568 -1.15 -18.69 6.71
N THR A 569 -1.86 -18.73 7.85
CA THR A 569 -1.28 -18.60 9.20
C THR A 569 -0.21 -19.67 9.45
N TYR A 570 -0.54 -20.94 9.16
CA TYR A 570 0.40 -22.05 9.27
C TYR A 570 1.60 -21.89 8.32
N ASN A 571 1.38 -21.51 7.06
CA ASN A 571 2.47 -21.31 6.10
C ASN A 571 3.41 -20.15 6.51
N THR A 572 2.90 -19.07 7.08
CA THR A 572 3.72 -17.98 7.64
C THR A 572 4.61 -18.47 8.79
N LEU A 573 4.05 -19.24 9.73
CA LEU A 573 4.79 -19.82 10.86
C LEU A 573 5.85 -20.84 10.39
N LEU A 574 5.50 -21.73 9.44
CA LEU A 574 6.43 -22.70 8.84
C LEU A 574 7.59 -22.01 8.12
N SER A 575 7.32 -20.93 7.37
CA SER A 575 8.36 -20.11 6.74
C SER A 575 9.24 -19.38 7.76
N GLY A 576 8.69 -18.97 8.91
CA GLY A 576 9.44 -18.43 10.04
C GLY A 576 10.39 -19.45 10.66
N LEU A 577 9.87 -20.61 11.06
CA LEU A 577 10.64 -21.73 11.62
C LEU A 577 11.74 -22.22 10.66
N GLY A 578 11.46 -22.26 9.35
CA GLY A 578 12.43 -22.66 8.33
C GLY A 578 13.62 -21.70 8.17
N LYS A 579 13.43 -20.40 8.45
CA LYS A 579 14.53 -19.42 8.53
C LYS A 579 15.33 -19.53 9.82
N GLU A 580 14.72 -20.03 10.89
CA GLU A 580 15.35 -20.24 12.20
C GLU A 580 16.06 -21.60 12.32
N GLY A 581 15.96 -22.47 11.32
CA GLY A 581 16.52 -23.83 11.34
C GLY A 581 15.79 -24.81 12.28
N ARG A 582 14.63 -24.44 12.84
CA ARG A 582 13.87 -25.28 13.79
C ARG A 582 13.02 -26.35 13.09
N VAL A 583 13.68 -27.19 12.28
CA VAL A 583 13.08 -28.26 11.44
C VAL A 583 12.07 -29.12 12.19
N GLN A 584 12.42 -29.62 13.38
CA GLN A 584 11.55 -30.48 14.18
C GLN A 584 10.22 -29.81 14.59
N LYS A 585 10.26 -28.52 15.00
CA LYS A 585 9.04 -27.76 15.32
C LYS A 585 8.18 -27.47 14.07
N ALA A 586 8.79 -27.42 12.89
CA ALA A 586 8.04 -27.26 11.64
C ALA A 586 7.27 -28.54 11.28
N ILE A 587 7.80 -29.73 11.61
CA ILE A 587 7.07 -31.00 11.49
C ILE A 587 5.88 -31.02 12.46
N GLU A 588 6.14 -30.76 13.75
CA GLU A 588 5.11 -30.72 14.80
C GLU A 588 3.97 -29.75 14.45
N LEU A 589 4.32 -28.56 13.94
CA LEU A 589 3.33 -27.57 13.50
C LEU A 589 2.51 -28.04 12.30
N PHE A 590 3.16 -28.66 11.30
CA PHE A 590 2.48 -29.21 10.11
C PHE A 590 1.56 -30.39 10.46
N GLU A 591 1.89 -31.18 11.48
CA GLU A 591 1.01 -32.25 11.96
C GLU A 591 -0.16 -31.69 12.79
N SER A 592 0.07 -30.68 13.63
CA SER A 592 -1.03 -29.97 14.34
C SER A 592 -2.02 -29.29 13.40
N MET A 593 -1.57 -28.86 12.22
CA MET A 593 -2.42 -28.30 11.15
C MET A 593 -3.39 -29.36 10.60
N ILE A 594 -2.91 -30.60 10.41
CA ILE A 594 -3.73 -31.74 9.97
C ILE A 594 -4.73 -32.13 11.08
N GLU A 595 -4.29 -32.20 12.33
CA GLU A 595 -5.15 -32.51 13.49
C GLU A 595 -6.30 -31.52 13.65
N GLN A 596 -6.04 -30.22 13.45
CA GLN A 596 -7.05 -29.15 13.48
C GLN A 596 -7.94 -29.11 12.23
N ARG A 597 -7.84 -30.11 11.33
CA ARG A 597 -8.59 -30.22 10.07
C ARG A 597 -8.32 -29.10 9.06
N CYS A 598 -7.22 -28.37 9.19
CA CYS A 598 -6.76 -27.46 8.15
C CYS A 598 -6.03 -28.27 7.07
N SER A 599 -6.70 -28.59 5.95
CA SER A 599 -6.10 -29.35 4.85
C SER A 599 -4.86 -28.62 4.28
N PRO A 600 -3.66 -29.24 4.30
CA PRO A 600 -2.48 -28.67 3.64
C PRO A 600 -2.68 -28.56 2.13
N ASN A 601 -2.06 -27.55 1.52
CA ASN A 601 -2.05 -27.37 0.07
C ASN A 601 -0.62 -27.40 -0.48
N THR A 602 -0.46 -27.34 -1.81
CA THR A 602 0.85 -27.32 -2.47
C THR A 602 1.78 -26.22 -1.94
N ILE A 603 1.26 -25.06 -1.52
CA ILE A 603 2.07 -23.99 -0.91
C ILE A 603 2.59 -24.42 0.48
N SER A 604 1.77 -25.09 1.29
CA SER A 604 2.17 -25.65 2.59
C SER A 604 3.30 -26.68 2.44
N PHE A 605 3.15 -27.60 1.48
CA PHE A 605 4.20 -28.56 1.14
C PHE A 605 5.46 -27.88 0.61
N ASN A 606 5.35 -26.95 -0.36
CA ASN A 606 6.50 -26.24 -0.91
C ASN A 606 7.25 -25.42 0.15
N THR A 607 6.54 -24.82 1.12
CA THR A 607 7.15 -24.11 2.26
C THR A 607 7.93 -25.05 3.17
N LEU A 608 7.40 -26.25 3.43
CA LEU A 608 8.04 -27.24 4.29
C LEU A 608 9.22 -27.95 3.59
N LEU A 609 9.11 -28.20 2.28
CA LEU A 609 10.22 -28.65 1.44
C LEU A 609 11.35 -27.61 1.39
N ASP A 610 11.02 -26.33 1.25
CA ASP A 610 11.99 -25.22 1.26
C ASP A 610 12.71 -25.11 2.62
N CYS A 611 11.96 -25.25 3.72
CA CYS A 611 12.51 -25.36 5.07
C CYS A 611 13.52 -26.52 5.19
N PHE A 612 13.17 -27.73 4.74
CA PHE A 612 14.06 -28.88 4.85
C PHE A 612 15.29 -28.79 3.91
N CYS A 613 15.10 -28.38 2.65
CA CYS A 613 16.17 -28.24 1.68
C CYS A 613 17.17 -27.11 2.00
N LYS A 614 16.73 -26.04 2.69
CA LYS A 614 17.65 -24.98 3.16
C LYS A 614 18.48 -25.42 4.35
N ASN A 615 17.92 -26.23 5.25
CA ASN A 615 18.56 -26.69 6.48
C ASN A 615 19.23 -28.08 6.35
N ASP A 616 19.58 -28.50 5.13
CA ASP A 616 20.35 -29.73 4.85
C ASP A 616 19.68 -31.05 5.30
N GLU A 617 18.34 -31.08 5.28
CA GLU A 617 17.50 -32.21 5.69
C GLU A 617 16.73 -32.81 4.49
N VAL A 618 17.41 -33.04 3.36
CA VAL A 618 16.73 -33.41 2.09
C VAL A 618 16.09 -34.80 2.16
N GLU A 619 16.52 -35.69 3.07
CA GLU A 619 15.78 -36.94 3.30
C GLU A 619 14.39 -36.73 3.90
N LEU A 620 14.22 -35.70 4.75
CA LEU A 620 12.89 -35.31 5.24
C LEU A 620 12.09 -34.64 4.12
N ALA A 621 12.74 -33.89 3.22
CA ALA A 621 12.10 -33.36 2.01
C ALA A 621 11.57 -34.46 1.09
N LEU A 622 12.35 -35.53 0.84
CA LEU A 622 11.92 -36.66 0.01
C LEU A 622 10.75 -37.44 0.66
N LYS A 623 10.77 -37.62 1.99
CA LYS A 623 9.65 -38.21 2.75
C LYS A 623 8.39 -37.32 2.71
N MET A 624 8.55 -36.00 2.71
CA MET A 624 7.44 -35.06 2.62
C MET A 624 6.86 -34.97 1.19
N PHE A 625 7.69 -35.09 0.15
CA PHE A 625 7.25 -35.19 -1.24
C PHE A 625 6.41 -36.45 -1.49
N SER A 626 6.72 -37.60 -0.87
CA SER A 626 5.85 -38.78 -0.96
C SER A 626 4.60 -38.66 -0.08
N LYS A 627 4.65 -37.99 1.09
CA LYS A 627 3.45 -37.63 1.87
C LYS A 627 2.51 -36.72 1.05
N MET A 628 3.05 -35.85 0.20
CA MET A 628 2.29 -34.97 -0.71
C MET A 628 1.47 -35.75 -1.74
N THR A 629 2.07 -36.73 -2.43
CA THR A 629 1.35 -37.54 -3.42
C THR A 629 0.35 -38.52 -2.79
N VAL A 630 0.55 -38.91 -1.53
CA VAL A 630 -0.42 -39.71 -0.75
C VAL A 630 -1.63 -38.88 -0.30
N MET A 631 -1.48 -37.57 -0.09
CA MET A 631 -2.60 -36.66 0.26
C MET A 631 -3.22 -35.97 -0.98
N ASP A 632 -3.17 -36.60 -2.16
CA ASP A 632 -3.67 -36.16 -3.48
C ASP A 632 -3.29 -34.71 -3.88
N CYS A 633 -2.23 -34.17 -3.27
CA CYS A 633 -1.71 -32.86 -3.60
C CYS A 633 -0.76 -32.98 -4.79
N LYS A 634 -1.12 -32.38 -5.92
CA LYS A 634 -0.31 -32.45 -7.15
C LYS A 634 0.92 -31.54 -7.03
N PRO A 635 2.15 -32.06 -7.19
CA PRO A 635 3.36 -31.25 -7.27
C PRO A 635 3.28 -30.22 -8.41
N ASP A 636 3.75 -29.01 -8.16
CA ASP A 636 3.92 -27.96 -9.18
C ASP A 636 5.39 -27.78 -9.56
N VAL A 637 5.68 -26.86 -10.49
CA VAL A 637 7.06 -26.56 -10.92
C VAL A 637 7.94 -26.12 -9.74
N LEU A 638 7.37 -25.39 -8.78
CA LEU A 638 8.07 -24.96 -7.58
C LEU A 638 8.39 -26.15 -6.66
N THR A 639 7.48 -27.11 -6.48
CA THR A 639 7.72 -28.35 -5.73
C THR A 639 8.97 -29.08 -6.25
N TYR A 640 9.05 -29.26 -7.58
CA TYR A 640 10.20 -29.91 -8.22
C TYR A 640 11.46 -29.04 -8.13
N ASN A 641 11.37 -27.73 -8.38
CA ASN A 641 12.52 -26.82 -8.31
C ASN A 641 13.15 -26.80 -6.90
N THR A 642 12.35 -26.78 -5.84
CA THR A 642 12.83 -26.83 -4.44
C THR A 642 13.53 -28.15 -4.12
N VAL A 643 12.97 -29.30 -4.54
CA VAL A 643 13.60 -30.62 -4.32
C VAL A 643 14.88 -30.77 -5.16
N ILE A 644 14.88 -30.30 -6.40
CA ILE A 644 16.07 -30.27 -7.28
C ILE A 644 17.18 -29.42 -6.65
N TYR A 645 16.84 -28.23 -6.12
CA TYR A 645 17.79 -27.35 -5.43
C TYR A 645 18.43 -28.03 -4.21
N GLY A 646 17.63 -28.63 -3.31
CA GLY A 646 18.16 -29.35 -2.14
C GLY A 646 19.07 -30.52 -2.54
N LEU A 647 18.66 -31.32 -3.53
CA LEU A 647 19.47 -32.43 -4.05
C LEU A 647 20.79 -31.97 -4.70
N ILE A 648 20.85 -30.75 -5.24
CA ILE A 648 22.08 -30.16 -5.79
C ILE A 648 22.97 -29.60 -4.67
N LYS A 649 22.38 -29.02 -3.61
CA LYS A 649 23.10 -28.58 -2.41
C LYS A 649 23.84 -29.76 -1.74
N GLU A 650 23.16 -30.88 -1.56
CA GLU A 650 23.73 -32.15 -1.08
C GLU A 650 24.58 -32.92 -2.13
N ASN A 651 24.80 -32.35 -3.33
CA ASN A 651 25.57 -32.96 -4.43
C ASN A 651 24.99 -34.30 -4.96
N LYS A 652 23.75 -34.65 -4.62
CA LYS A 652 22.99 -35.84 -5.07
C LYS A 652 22.44 -35.68 -6.51
N VAL A 653 23.25 -35.11 -7.42
CA VAL A 653 22.82 -34.60 -8.75
C VAL A 653 22.14 -35.66 -9.64
N ASN A 654 22.47 -36.95 -9.52
CA ASN A 654 21.76 -38.00 -10.26
C ASN A 654 20.28 -38.14 -9.86
N HIS A 655 19.92 -37.87 -8.60
CA HIS A 655 18.53 -37.81 -8.16
C HIS A 655 17.85 -36.53 -8.66
N ALA A 656 18.53 -35.38 -8.62
CA ALA A 656 18.00 -34.13 -9.20
C ALA A 656 17.68 -34.29 -10.71
N PHE A 657 18.56 -34.96 -11.46
CA PHE A 657 18.35 -35.28 -12.87
C PHE A 657 17.17 -36.23 -13.10
N TRP A 658 16.93 -37.20 -12.20
CA TRP A 658 15.74 -38.04 -12.23
C TRP A 658 14.46 -37.24 -11.95
N PHE A 659 14.46 -36.35 -10.96
CA PHE A 659 13.32 -35.46 -10.66
C PHE A 659 13.01 -34.52 -11.82
N PHE A 660 14.02 -33.95 -12.49
CA PHE A 660 13.85 -33.18 -13.74
C PHE A 660 13.20 -34.02 -14.85
N HIS A 661 13.57 -35.30 -14.99
CA HIS A 661 12.93 -36.21 -15.93
C HIS A 661 11.49 -36.62 -15.54
N GLN A 662 11.10 -36.56 -14.28
CA GLN A 662 9.70 -36.74 -13.88
C GLN A 662 8.88 -35.46 -14.11
N LEU A 663 9.46 -34.28 -13.81
CA LEU A 663 8.87 -33.00 -14.19
C LEU A 663 8.61 -32.97 -15.69
N LYS A 664 9.61 -33.22 -16.56
CA LYS A 664 9.45 -33.16 -18.04
C LYS A 664 8.41 -34.13 -18.62
N LYS A 665 7.88 -35.10 -17.85
CA LYS A 665 6.74 -35.96 -18.24
C LYS A 665 5.37 -35.40 -17.86
N SER A 666 5.31 -34.49 -16.89
CA SER A 666 4.07 -34.03 -16.25
C SER A 666 3.84 -32.52 -16.40
N ILE A 667 4.90 -31.70 -16.35
CA ILE A 667 4.86 -30.24 -16.40
C ILE A 667 6.09 -29.72 -17.18
N HIS A 668 5.95 -28.58 -17.87
CA HIS A 668 7.06 -27.97 -18.60
C HIS A 668 8.06 -27.30 -17.63
N PRO A 669 9.38 -27.44 -17.84
CA PRO A 669 10.39 -26.70 -17.07
C PRO A 669 10.25 -25.19 -17.25
N ASP A 670 10.44 -24.42 -16.18
CA ASP A 670 10.53 -22.96 -16.25
C ASP A 670 11.98 -22.49 -16.24
N HIS A 671 12.20 -21.17 -16.36
CA HIS A 671 13.53 -20.58 -16.30
C HIS A 671 14.24 -20.91 -14.97
N VAL A 672 13.51 -21.04 -13.87
CA VAL A 672 14.06 -21.36 -12.53
C VAL A 672 14.51 -22.82 -12.46
N THR A 673 13.80 -23.76 -13.09
CA THR A 673 14.23 -25.17 -13.23
C THR A 673 15.59 -25.25 -13.92
N ILE A 674 15.79 -24.45 -14.98
CA ILE A 674 17.04 -24.45 -15.74
C ILE A 674 18.17 -23.76 -14.95
N CYS A 675 17.90 -22.60 -14.35
CA CYS A 675 18.88 -21.87 -13.53
C CYS A 675 19.25 -22.58 -12.22
N THR A 676 18.44 -23.53 -11.72
CA THR A 676 18.81 -24.39 -10.58
C THR A 676 19.54 -25.66 -11.02
N LEU A 677 19.07 -26.35 -12.06
CA LEU A 677 19.64 -27.64 -12.49
C LEU A 677 21.01 -27.52 -13.18
N LEU A 678 21.20 -26.54 -14.07
CA LEU A 678 22.42 -26.43 -14.87
C LEU A 678 23.68 -26.17 -14.01
N PRO A 679 23.65 -25.27 -12.99
CA PRO A 679 24.78 -25.12 -12.05
C PRO A 679 25.21 -26.42 -11.38
N GLY A 680 24.26 -27.25 -10.91
CA GLY A 680 24.56 -28.55 -10.30
C GLY A 680 25.20 -29.55 -11.28
N LEU A 681 24.78 -29.54 -12.55
CA LEU A 681 25.42 -30.37 -13.59
C LEU A 681 26.83 -29.89 -13.92
N VAL A 682 27.07 -28.58 -13.99
CA VAL A 682 28.40 -27.99 -14.24
C VAL A 682 29.35 -28.25 -13.06
N LYS A 683 28.87 -28.13 -11.81
CA LYS A 683 29.60 -28.49 -10.58
C LYS A 683 30.15 -29.92 -10.62
N CYS A 684 29.30 -30.88 -11.03
CA CYS A 684 29.66 -32.29 -11.25
C CYS A 684 30.41 -32.56 -12.57
N GLY A 685 30.76 -31.55 -13.38
CA GLY A 685 31.49 -31.72 -14.64
C GLY A 685 30.67 -32.31 -15.79
N ARG A 686 29.35 -32.49 -15.65
CA ARG A 686 28.44 -33.01 -16.69
C ARG A 686 28.05 -31.91 -17.70
N ILE A 687 29.05 -31.19 -18.19
CA ILE A 687 28.90 -30.01 -19.06
C ILE A 687 28.15 -30.36 -20.37
N GLY A 688 28.42 -31.52 -20.97
CA GLY A 688 27.70 -32.00 -22.17
C GLY A 688 26.19 -32.19 -21.99
N ASP A 689 25.76 -32.69 -20.82
CA ASP A 689 24.34 -32.83 -20.49
C ASP A 689 23.70 -31.45 -20.24
N ALA A 690 24.43 -30.54 -19.60
CA ALA A 690 23.99 -29.18 -19.34
C ALA A 690 23.74 -28.41 -20.66
N ILE A 691 24.67 -28.50 -21.62
CA ILE A 691 24.54 -27.92 -22.97
C ILE A 691 23.32 -28.51 -23.70
N LYS A 692 23.10 -29.84 -23.58
CA LYS A 692 21.94 -30.50 -24.21
C LYS A 692 20.62 -30.02 -23.63
N ILE A 693 20.51 -29.88 -22.31
CA ILE A 693 19.31 -29.35 -21.64
C ILE A 693 19.08 -27.87 -22.02
N ALA A 694 20.12 -27.05 -22.04
CA ALA A 694 20.02 -25.66 -22.49
C ALA A 694 19.54 -25.56 -23.94
N ARG A 695 20.05 -26.42 -24.84
CA ARG A 695 19.63 -26.48 -26.25
C ARG A 695 18.16 -26.92 -26.39
N ASP A 696 17.75 -27.98 -25.71
CA ASP A 696 16.35 -28.45 -25.67
C ASP A 696 15.40 -27.30 -25.27
N PHE A 697 15.75 -26.55 -24.21
CA PHE A 697 14.97 -25.43 -23.70
C PHE A 697 14.89 -24.26 -24.70
N MET A 698 16.02 -23.87 -25.31
CA MET A 698 16.05 -22.79 -26.32
C MET A 698 15.18 -23.08 -27.55
N TYR A 699 15.09 -24.34 -28.00
CA TYR A 699 14.18 -24.73 -29.08
C TYR A 699 12.69 -24.61 -28.68
N GLN A 700 12.35 -24.80 -27.41
CA GLN A 700 10.97 -24.72 -26.92
C GLN A 700 10.52 -23.26 -26.72
N VAL A 701 11.39 -22.37 -26.21
CA VAL A 701 11.04 -20.99 -25.81
C VAL A 701 10.92 -20.00 -27.00
N ARG A 702 11.30 -20.39 -28.23
CA ARG A 702 11.19 -19.59 -29.46
C ARG A 702 11.63 -18.12 -29.31
N PHE A 703 12.93 -17.91 -29.11
CA PHE A 703 13.62 -16.61 -29.19
C PHE A 703 13.21 -15.51 -28.17
N ARG A 704 12.35 -15.79 -27.18
CA ARG A 704 12.11 -14.87 -26.04
C ARG A 704 12.85 -15.30 -24.78
N VAL A 705 14.16 -15.08 -24.76
CA VAL A 705 14.98 -15.18 -23.54
C VAL A 705 15.48 -13.78 -23.20
N ASN A 706 15.18 -13.32 -22.00
CA ASN A 706 15.59 -11.99 -21.54
C ASN A 706 17.07 -11.99 -21.13
N ARG A 707 17.73 -10.83 -21.30
CA ARG A 707 19.07 -10.52 -20.80
C ARG A 707 19.35 -11.07 -19.38
N SER A 708 18.37 -10.93 -18.47
CA SER A 708 18.49 -11.38 -17.08
C SER A 708 18.71 -12.88 -16.94
N PHE A 709 18.11 -13.73 -17.79
CA PHE A 709 18.26 -15.18 -17.70
C PHE A 709 19.72 -15.64 -17.83
N TRP A 710 20.50 -15.01 -18.70
CA TRP A 710 21.92 -15.31 -18.86
C TRP A 710 22.77 -14.75 -17.71
N GLU A 711 22.37 -13.61 -17.14
CA GLU A 711 22.98 -13.04 -15.93
C GLU A 711 22.69 -13.93 -14.69
N ASP A 712 21.45 -14.41 -14.54
CA ASP A 712 20.99 -15.31 -13.46
C ASP A 712 21.63 -16.71 -13.58
N LEU A 713 21.65 -17.29 -14.79
CA LEU A 713 22.23 -18.61 -15.04
C LEU A 713 23.74 -18.62 -14.77
N MET A 714 24.49 -17.61 -15.24
CA MET A 714 25.93 -17.52 -14.92
C MET A 714 26.19 -17.11 -13.47
N GLY A 715 25.34 -16.28 -12.86
CA GLY A 715 25.38 -16.05 -11.41
C GLY A 715 25.26 -17.37 -10.63
N GLY A 716 24.32 -18.23 -11.01
CA GLY A 716 24.13 -19.55 -10.42
C GLY A 716 25.32 -20.50 -10.64
N THR A 717 25.84 -20.62 -11.87
CA THR A 717 26.98 -21.51 -12.14
C THR A 717 28.25 -21.08 -11.42
N LEU A 718 28.48 -19.77 -11.27
CA LEU A 718 29.65 -19.21 -10.57
C LEU A 718 29.55 -19.30 -9.04
N VAL A 719 28.35 -19.54 -8.48
CA VAL A 719 28.15 -19.79 -7.04
C VAL A 719 28.29 -21.28 -6.70
N GLU A 720 27.74 -22.17 -7.55
CA GLU A 720 27.71 -23.61 -7.28
C GLU A 720 28.93 -24.38 -7.79
N ALA A 721 29.58 -23.93 -8.88
CA ALA A 721 30.67 -24.65 -9.53
C ALA A 721 32.02 -23.92 -9.42
N GLU A 722 33.11 -24.68 -9.53
CA GLU A 722 34.47 -24.13 -9.63
C GLU A 722 34.59 -23.23 -10.87
N MET A 723 35.25 -22.07 -10.73
CA MET A 723 35.33 -21.03 -11.77
C MET A 723 35.76 -21.59 -13.14
N ASP A 724 36.72 -22.50 -13.17
CA ASP A 724 37.23 -23.08 -14.42
C ASP A 724 36.16 -23.92 -15.16
N LYS A 725 35.30 -24.64 -14.42
CA LYS A 725 34.15 -25.37 -14.99
C LYS A 725 33.06 -24.42 -15.50
N ALA A 726 32.82 -23.31 -14.80
CA ALA A 726 31.88 -22.27 -15.23
C ALA A 726 32.37 -21.55 -16.49
N ILE A 727 33.68 -21.28 -16.61
CA ILE A 727 34.31 -20.72 -17.81
C ILE A 727 34.17 -21.70 -18.99
N ILE A 728 34.49 -22.99 -18.82
CA ILE A 728 34.33 -24.00 -19.88
C ILE A 728 32.87 -24.10 -20.34
N PHE A 729 31.91 -24.07 -19.41
CA PHE A 729 30.49 -24.07 -19.75
C PHE A 729 30.07 -22.82 -20.54
N ALA A 730 30.57 -21.64 -20.18
CA ALA A 730 30.31 -20.40 -20.94
C ALA A 730 30.93 -20.44 -22.34
N GLU A 731 32.14 -20.97 -22.50
CA GLU A 731 32.79 -21.14 -23.81
C GLU A 731 31.99 -22.10 -24.70
N GLU A 732 31.55 -23.24 -24.15
CA GLU A 732 30.71 -24.20 -24.87
C GLU A 732 29.34 -23.61 -25.26
N LEU A 733 28.66 -22.84 -24.39
CA LEU A 733 27.38 -22.19 -24.72
C LEU A 733 27.49 -21.28 -25.96
N VAL A 734 28.64 -20.63 -26.14
CA VAL A 734 28.94 -19.74 -27.28
C VAL A 734 29.35 -20.55 -28.50
N LEU A 735 30.25 -21.53 -28.36
CA LEU A 735 30.69 -22.41 -29.45
C LEU A 735 29.54 -23.22 -30.06
N ASN A 736 28.57 -23.64 -29.24
CA ASN A 736 27.35 -24.31 -29.70
C ASN A 736 26.28 -23.34 -30.23
N GLY A 737 26.56 -22.03 -30.28
CA GLY A 737 25.68 -20.98 -30.81
C GLY A 737 24.40 -20.72 -30.00
N ILE A 738 24.36 -21.18 -28.74
CA ILE A 738 23.19 -21.16 -27.85
C ILE A 738 23.00 -19.76 -27.24
N CYS A 739 24.10 -19.13 -26.83
CA CYS A 739 24.12 -17.71 -26.46
C CYS A 739 24.86 -16.89 -27.52
N ARG A 740 24.38 -15.66 -27.78
CA ARG A 740 24.99 -14.67 -28.70
C ARG A 740 25.09 -13.27 -28.09
N GLU A 741 24.67 -13.12 -26.84
CA GLU A 741 24.68 -11.86 -26.10
C GLU A 741 25.93 -11.78 -25.21
N ASP A 742 26.28 -10.58 -24.75
CA ASP A 742 27.35 -10.34 -23.78
C ASP A 742 26.89 -10.44 -22.32
N SER A 743 25.59 -10.59 -22.08
CA SER A 743 24.93 -10.55 -20.78
C SER A 743 25.59 -11.48 -19.76
N PHE A 744 25.92 -12.70 -20.17
CA PHE A 744 26.58 -13.71 -19.35
C PHE A 744 28.02 -13.33 -18.89
N LEU A 745 28.68 -12.35 -19.54
CA LEU A 745 30.04 -11.91 -19.18
C LEU A 745 30.05 -11.04 -17.91
N ILE A 746 28.97 -10.34 -17.59
CA ILE A 746 28.94 -9.41 -16.45
C ILE A 746 29.05 -10.13 -15.09
N PRO A 747 28.30 -11.21 -14.80
CA PRO A 747 28.55 -12.03 -13.61
C PRO A 747 29.97 -12.58 -13.55
N LEU A 748 30.49 -13.05 -14.69
CA LEU A 748 31.80 -13.68 -14.80
C LEU A 748 32.94 -12.70 -14.49
N VAL A 749 32.88 -11.47 -15.04
CA VAL A 749 33.82 -10.39 -14.71
C VAL A 749 33.74 -10.04 -13.22
N ARG A 750 32.54 -9.80 -12.68
CA ARG A 750 32.36 -9.43 -11.26
C ARG A 750 32.90 -10.47 -10.30
N VAL A 751 32.69 -11.77 -10.57
CA VAL A 751 33.19 -12.85 -9.71
C VAL A 751 34.72 -12.94 -9.79
N LEU A 752 35.32 -12.83 -10.97
CA LEU A 752 36.78 -12.82 -11.12
C LEU A 752 37.44 -11.62 -10.43
N CYS A 753 36.86 -10.42 -10.54
CA CYS A 753 37.33 -9.22 -9.84
C CYS A 753 37.18 -9.36 -8.31
N LYS A 754 36.04 -9.89 -7.82
CA LYS A 754 35.87 -10.23 -6.39
C LYS A 754 36.94 -11.21 -5.87
N HIS A 755 37.43 -12.11 -6.72
CA HIS A 755 38.52 -13.05 -6.41
C HIS A 755 39.94 -12.49 -6.63
N LYS A 756 40.09 -11.18 -6.90
CA LYS A 756 41.36 -10.51 -7.19
C LYS A 756 42.10 -11.08 -8.42
N ARG A 757 41.34 -11.31 -9.50
CA ARG A 757 41.80 -11.84 -10.79
C ARG A 757 41.43 -10.94 -11.96
N GLU A 758 41.55 -9.62 -11.80
CA GLU A 758 41.12 -8.57 -12.74
C GLU A 758 41.84 -8.69 -14.10
N LEU A 759 43.14 -8.99 -14.08
CA LEU A 759 43.93 -9.24 -15.31
C LEU A 759 43.46 -10.50 -16.06
N TYR A 760 42.93 -11.50 -15.35
CA TYR A 760 42.36 -12.70 -15.96
C TYR A 760 40.94 -12.44 -16.48
N ALA A 761 40.16 -11.61 -15.80
CA ALA A 761 38.87 -11.10 -16.30
C ALA A 761 39.05 -10.32 -17.62
N TYR A 762 40.08 -9.47 -17.72
CA TYR A 762 40.47 -8.81 -18.98
C TYR A 762 40.78 -9.84 -20.08
N GLN A 763 41.62 -10.84 -19.81
CA GLN A 763 42.00 -11.86 -20.80
C GLN A 763 40.80 -12.70 -21.27
N ILE A 764 39.86 -13.01 -20.38
CA ILE A 764 38.64 -13.75 -20.72
C ILE A 764 37.68 -12.88 -21.53
N PHE A 765 37.50 -11.60 -21.16
CA PHE A 765 36.70 -10.65 -21.94
C PHE A 765 37.27 -10.47 -23.36
N GLU A 766 38.59 -10.36 -23.51
CA GLU A 766 39.27 -10.31 -24.81
C GLU A 766 39.12 -11.64 -25.59
N LYS A 767 39.14 -12.80 -24.93
CA LYS A 767 38.87 -14.10 -25.56
C LYS A 767 37.44 -14.19 -26.11
N PHE A 768 36.42 -13.83 -25.31
CA PHE A 768 35.03 -13.91 -25.74
C PHE A 768 34.68 -12.90 -26.85
N THR A 769 35.22 -11.68 -26.78
CA THR A 769 34.98 -10.65 -27.80
C THR A 769 35.79 -10.89 -29.08
N LYS A 770 37.13 -10.96 -28.99
CA LYS A 770 38.01 -11.00 -30.17
C LYS A 770 38.21 -12.39 -30.80
N LYS A 771 38.01 -13.49 -30.04
CA LYS A 771 38.17 -14.88 -30.57
C LYS A 771 36.86 -15.62 -30.77
N LEU A 772 35.85 -15.38 -29.93
CA LEU A 772 34.53 -16.03 -30.03
C LEU A 772 33.45 -15.14 -30.68
N GLY A 773 33.78 -13.89 -31.04
CA GLY A 773 32.98 -13.05 -31.94
C GLY A 773 31.74 -12.42 -31.30
N ILE A 774 31.68 -12.32 -29.98
CA ILE A 774 30.56 -11.68 -29.26
C ILE A 774 30.70 -10.15 -29.35
N SER A 775 29.59 -9.46 -29.64
CA SER A 775 29.50 -8.00 -29.58
C SER A 775 29.26 -7.51 -28.14
N PRO A 776 30.25 -6.91 -27.45
CA PRO A 776 30.06 -6.39 -26.10
C PRO A 776 29.17 -5.13 -26.08
N THR A 777 28.34 -5.00 -25.04
CA THR A 777 27.53 -3.80 -24.80
C THR A 777 28.26 -2.79 -23.90
N LEU A 778 27.76 -1.56 -23.91
CA LEU A 778 28.13 -0.48 -22.99
C LEU A 778 28.22 -0.94 -21.52
N ALA A 779 27.30 -1.81 -21.09
CA ALA A 779 27.24 -2.30 -19.72
C ALA A 779 28.40 -3.25 -19.36
N SER A 780 28.86 -4.12 -20.28
CA SER A 780 29.97 -5.03 -20.00
C SER A 780 31.33 -4.31 -20.05
N TYR A 781 31.51 -3.35 -20.96
CA TYR A 781 32.64 -2.43 -20.95
C TYR A 781 32.70 -1.61 -19.65
N ASN A 782 31.62 -0.90 -19.30
CA ASN A 782 31.57 -0.07 -18.09
C ASN A 782 31.79 -0.92 -16.81
N CYS A 783 31.33 -2.17 -16.77
CA CYS A 783 31.62 -3.06 -15.64
C CYS A 783 33.12 -3.37 -15.51
N LEU A 784 33.77 -3.86 -16.58
CA LEU A 784 35.18 -4.25 -16.54
C LEU A 784 36.12 -3.04 -16.35
N ILE A 785 35.81 -1.91 -16.98
CA ILE A 785 36.54 -0.65 -16.78
C ILE A 785 36.46 -0.22 -15.31
N GLY A 786 35.29 -0.32 -14.66
CA GLY A 786 35.12 0.06 -13.25
C GLY A 786 35.98 -0.76 -12.29
N GLU A 787 35.93 -2.09 -12.40
CA GLU A 787 36.72 -2.99 -11.55
C GLU A 787 38.23 -2.76 -11.73
N LEU A 788 38.71 -2.58 -12.97
CA LEU A 788 40.11 -2.27 -13.25
C LEU A 788 40.56 -0.91 -12.69
N LEU A 789 39.68 0.09 -12.70
CA LEU A 789 39.99 1.43 -12.21
C LEU A 789 40.07 1.52 -10.67
N GLU A 790 39.23 0.79 -9.93
CA GLU A 790 39.35 0.74 -8.46
C GLU A 790 40.63 0.00 -8.01
N VAL A 791 41.05 -1.03 -8.74
CA VAL A 791 42.34 -1.73 -8.51
C VAL A 791 43.53 -0.98 -9.12
N ARG A 792 43.30 0.20 -9.71
CA ARG A 792 44.30 1.14 -10.29
C ARG A 792 45.06 0.64 -11.52
N TYR A 793 44.54 -0.36 -12.25
CA TYR A 793 45.09 -0.80 -13.54
C TYR A 793 44.67 0.16 -14.69
N THR A 794 45.08 1.43 -14.58
CA THR A 794 44.60 2.52 -15.45
C THR A 794 44.91 2.34 -16.93
N GLU A 795 46.07 1.75 -17.26
CA GLU A 795 46.46 1.47 -18.64
C GLU A 795 45.52 0.46 -19.30
N LYS A 796 45.16 -0.63 -18.61
CA LYS A 796 44.24 -1.64 -19.16
C LYS A 796 42.79 -1.15 -19.24
N ALA A 797 42.38 -0.26 -18.35
CA ALA A 797 41.11 0.45 -18.48
C ALA A 797 41.10 1.40 -19.70
N TRP A 798 42.24 2.04 -20.02
CA TRP A 798 42.38 2.87 -21.21
C TRP A 798 42.39 2.05 -22.51
N ASP A 799 43.09 0.91 -22.53
CA ASP A 799 43.05 -0.04 -23.66
C ASP A 799 41.60 -0.44 -24.00
N LEU A 800 40.81 -0.83 -22.99
CA LEU A 800 39.38 -1.14 -23.16
C LEU A 800 38.56 0.04 -23.66
N PHE A 801 38.84 1.26 -23.18
CA PHE A 801 38.16 2.47 -23.63
C PHE A 801 38.47 2.81 -25.10
N GLN A 802 39.67 2.52 -25.60
CA GLN A 802 39.97 2.65 -27.02
C GLN A 802 39.37 1.50 -27.85
N ASP A 803 39.44 0.25 -27.38
CA ASP A 803 38.78 -0.90 -28.04
C ASP A 803 37.27 -0.71 -28.15
N MET A 804 36.62 -0.21 -27.10
CA MET A 804 35.19 0.16 -27.10
C MET A 804 34.86 1.15 -28.22
N LYS A 805 35.68 2.19 -28.37
CA LYS A 805 35.57 3.19 -29.45
C LYS A 805 35.83 2.59 -30.83
N ASN A 806 36.80 1.68 -30.96
CA ASN A 806 37.14 0.99 -32.21
C ASN A 806 36.04 0.03 -32.68
N VAL A 807 35.34 -0.63 -31.75
CA VAL A 807 34.19 -1.51 -32.00
C VAL A 807 32.92 -0.71 -32.35
N GLY A 808 32.94 0.61 -32.22
CA GLY A 808 31.80 1.49 -32.48
C GLY A 808 30.78 1.56 -31.34
N CYS A 809 31.13 1.03 -30.16
CA CYS A 809 30.32 1.20 -28.95
C CYS A 809 30.52 2.63 -28.43
N ALA A 810 29.48 3.47 -28.50
CA ALA A 810 29.56 4.86 -28.06
C ALA A 810 29.68 4.93 -26.53
N PRO A 811 30.74 5.56 -25.97
CA PRO A 811 30.85 5.78 -24.54
C PRO A 811 29.78 6.74 -24.03
N ASP A 812 29.28 6.50 -22.82
CA ASP A 812 28.26 7.35 -22.19
C ASP A 812 28.86 8.29 -21.14
N THR A 813 28.01 9.16 -20.59
CA THR A 813 28.40 10.09 -19.51
C THR A 813 28.97 9.34 -18.29
N PHE A 814 28.52 8.10 -18.04
CA PHE A 814 29.08 7.24 -16.99
C PHE A 814 30.50 6.76 -17.32
N THR A 815 30.77 6.23 -18.52
CA THR A 815 32.14 5.86 -18.96
C THR A 815 33.12 7.04 -18.79
N TYR A 816 32.71 8.23 -19.24
CA TYR A 816 33.53 9.44 -19.12
C TYR A 816 33.75 9.86 -17.66
N ASN A 817 32.71 9.87 -16.83
CA ASN A 817 32.81 10.23 -15.42
C ASN A 817 33.75 9.29 -14.64
N MET A 818 33.74 7.97 -14.93
CA MET A 818 34.63 7.01 -14.29
C MET A 818 36.11 7.29 -14.57
N LEU A 819 36.45 7.54 -15.83
CA LEU A 819 37.82 7.85 -16.25
C LEU A 819 38.27 9.23 -15.73
N LEU A 820 37.43 10.27 -15.86
CA LEU A 820 37.68 11.61 -15.32
C LEU A 820 37.96 11.56 -13.80
N ALA A 821 37.23 10.74 -13.05
CA ALA A 821 37.44 10.57 -11.61
C ALA A 821 38.83 9.99 -11.28
N VAL A 822 39.42 9.17 -12.16
CA VAL A 822 40.74 8.57 -11.94
C VAL A 822 41.89 9.48 -12.37
N HIS A 823 41.79 10.19 -13.49
CA HIS A 823 42.74 11.27 -13.82
C HIS A 823 42.70 12.37 -12.73
N GLY A 824 41.52 12.65 -12.15
CA GLY A 824 41.37 13.57 -11.02
C GLY A 824 41.92 13.04 -9.69
N LYS A 825 41.67 11.77 -9.34
CA LYS A 825 42.29 11.11 -8.15
C LYS A 825 43.83 11.08 -8.25
N SER A 826 44.40 11.02 -9.47
CA SER A 826 45.85 10.96 -9.72
C SER A 826 46.51 12.33 -9.99
N GLY A 827 45.76 13.43 -9.94
CA GLY A 827 46.29 14.79 -10.16
C GLY A 827 46.68 15.11 -11.61
N LYS A 828 46.31 14.27 -12.57
CA LYS A 828 46.64 14.40 -13.99
C LYS A 828 45.70 15.36 -14.72
N ILE A 829 45.80 16.65 -14.39
CA ILE A 829 44.88 17.70 -14.86
C ILE A 829 44.89 17.89 -16.40
N THR A 830 46.00 17.64 -17.08
CA THR A 830 46.09 17.73 -18.56
C THR A 830 45.22 16.67 -19.25
N GLU A 831 45.45 15.39 -18.94
CA GLU A 831 44.69 14.24 -19.47
C GLU A 831 43.19 14.38 -19.15
N LEU A 832 42.85 14.89 -17.96
CA LEU A 832 41.48 15.18 -17.54
C LEU A 832 40.79 16.22 -18.45
N PHE A 833 41.48 17.31 -18.81
CA PHE A 833 40.92 18.33 -19.71
C PHE A 833 40.84 17.85 -21.18
N GLU A 834 41.74 16.99 -21.63
CA GLU A 834 41.67 16.36 -22.95
C GLU A 834 40.49 15.41 -23.05
N LEU A 835 40.26 14.59 -22.02
CA LEU A 835 39.13 13.66 -21.94
C LEU A 835 37.78 14.41 -21.86
N TYR A 836 37.71 15.52 -21.13
CA TYR A 836 36.51 16.38 -21.09
C TYR A 836 36.21 17.02 -22.46
N LYS A 837 37.24 17.41 -23.22
CA LYS A 837 37.08 17.87 -24.62
C LYS A 837 36.64 16.74 -25.56
N GLU A 838 37.13 15.51 -25.38
CA GLU A 838 36.62 14.36 -26.15
C GLU A 838 35.12 14.15 -25.89
N MET A 839 34.70 14.17 -24.62
CA MET A 839 33.30 14.05 -24.20
C MET A 839 32.38 15.08 -24.90
N ILE A 840 32.74 16.36 -24.83
CA ILE A 840 31.98 17.44 -25.49
C ILE A 840 31.94 17.25 -27.01
N SER A 841 33.07 16.93 -27.64
CA SER A 841 33.14 16.78 -29.11
C SER A 841 32.28 15.61 -29.63
N ARG A 842 32.10 14.55 -28.83
CA ARG A 842 31.17 13.44 -29.10
C ARG A 842 29.69 13.75 -28.81
N ARG A 843 29.36 14.99 -28.41
CA ARG A 843 28.02 15.44 -27.96
C ARG A 843 27.50 14.74 -26.70
N CYS A 844 28.37 14.10 -25.93
CA CYS A 844 28.03 13.57 -24.60
C CYS A 844 27.86 14.77 -23.65
N LYS A 845 26.64 15.02 -23.18
CA LYS A 845 26.39 16.14 -22.26
C LYS A 845 27.03 15.86 -20.89
N PRO A 846 27.83 16.80 -20.34
CA PRO A 846 28.22 16.77 -18.93
C PRO A 846 26.99 16.71 -18.03
N ASP A 847 27.08 15.94 -16.95
CA ASP A 847 26.09 15.96 -15.87
C ASP A 847 26.69 16.62 -14.61
N ALA A 848 25.86 16.81 -13.58
CA ALA A 848 26.33 17.34 -12.31
C ALA A 848 27.44 16.48 -11.67
N ILE A 849 27.58 15.20 -12.02
CA ILE A 849 28.68 14.35 -11.53
C ILE A 849 29.98 14.71 -12.28
N THR A 850 29.94 14.94 -13.60
CA THR A 850 31.06 15.42 -14.41
C THR A 850 31.66 16.71 -13.83
N TYR A 851 30.83 17.73 -13.60
CA TYR A 851 31.28 19.00 -13.03
C TYR A 851 31.85 18.81 -11.61
N ASN A 852 31.17 18.06 -10.74
CA ASN A 852 31.66 17.79 -9.38
C ASN A 852 33.02 17.06 -9.35
N ILE A 853 33.27 16.14 -10.29
CA ILE A 853 34.57 15.47 -10.44
C ILE A 853 35.64 16.48 -10.83
N ILE A 854 35.38 17.33 -11.83
CA ILE A 854 36.35 18.30 -12.33
C ILE A 854 36.65 19.37 -11.27
N ILE A 855 35.63 19.96 -10.65
CA ILE A 855 35.76 20.95 -9.56
C ILE A 855 36.57 20.36 -8.38
N SER A 856 36.21 19.17 -7.91
CA SER A 856 36.91 18.53 -6.78
C SER A 856 38.31 18.01 -7.10
N SER A 857 38.66 17.90 -8.38
CA SER A 857 40.01 17.62 -8.87
C SER A 857 40.85 18.90 -8.92
N LEU A 858 40.34 19.94 -9.59
CA LEU A 858 41.03 21.24 -9.73
C LEU A 858 41.31 21.90 -8.38
N ALA A 859 40.38 21.81 -7.43
CA ALA A 859 40.57 22.31 -6.08
C ALA A 859 41.71 21.59 -5.32
N LYS A 860 41.86 20.27 -5.51
CA LYS A 860 42.98 19.50 -4.91
C LYS A 860 44.32 19.79 -5.57
N SER A 861 44.32 20.07 -6.87
CA SER A 861 45.49 20.52 -7.62
C SER A 861 45.75 22.03 -7.54
N ASN A 862 45.12 22.72 -6.57
CA ASN A 862 45.30 24.14 -6.27
C ASN A 862 45.04 25.09 -7.46
N ASN A 863 44.18 24.70 -8.40
CA ASN A 863 43.84 25.46 -9.60
C ASN A 863 42.44 26.08 -9.45
N LEU A 864 42.30 26.93 -8.43
CA LEU A 864 41.00 27.34 -7.89
C LEU A 864 40.19 28.22 -8.84
N ASP A 865 40.81 29.13 -9.56
CA ASP A 865 40.08 30.05 -10.45
C ASP A 865 39.35 29.28 -11.57
N LYS A 866 40.00 28.24 -12.12
CA LYS A 866 39.35 27.30 -13.07
C LYS A 866 38.30 26.41 -12.42
N ALA A 867 38.39 26.14 -11.12
CA ALA A 867 37.36 25.42 -10.39
C ALA A 867 36.11 26.31 -10.17
N LEU A 868 36.30 27.63 -10.04
CA LEU A 868 35.23 28.62 -9.99
C LEU A 868 34.59 28.83 -11.37
N ASP A 869 35.39 28.90 -12.46
CA ASP A 869 34.86 28.90 -13.84
C ASP A 869 33.89 27.72 -14.05
N PHE A 870 34.33 26.50 -13.71
CA PHE A 870 33.52 25.28 -13.82
C PHE A 870 32.31 25.22 -12.85
N PHE A 871 32.34 25.99 -11.77
CA PHE A 871 31.19 26.15 -10.86
C PHE A 871 30.13 27.06 -11.46
N TYR A 872 30.52 28.20 -12.03
CA TYR A 872 29.57 29.07 -12.74
C TYR A 872 29.03 28.42 -14.02
N ASP A 873 29.82 27.60 -14.72
CA ASP A 873 29.33 26.74 -15.81
C ASP A 873 28.27 25.74 -15.32
N LEU A 874 28.49 25.08 -14.18
CA LEU A 874 27.51 24.16 -13.56
C LEU A 874 26.18 24.89 -13.30
N VAL A 875 26.24 26.05 -12.64
CA VAL A 875 25.07 26.88 -12.31
C VAL A 875 24.36 27.37 -13.59
N SER A 876 25.11 27.77 -14.61
CA SER A 876 24.58 28.27 -15.88
C SER A 876 23.92 27.18 -16.76
N ASN A 877 24.07 25.90 -16.41
CA ASN A 877 23.45 24.76 -17.08
C ASN A 877 22.26 24.16 -16.28
N ASP A 878 21.60 24.97 -15.43
CA ASP A 878 20.47 24.60 -14.56
C ASP A 878 20.75 23.46 -13.56
N PHE A 879 22.00 23.04 -13.38
CA PHE A 879 22.37 22.05 -12.37
C PHE A 879 22.41 22.71 -10.99
N ARG A 880 21.75 22.09 -10.00
CA ARG A 880 21.79 22.58 -8.62
C ARG A 880 23.13 22.21 -7.96
N PRO A 881 23.90 23.18 -7.43
CA PRO A 881 25.08 22.89 -6.63
C PRO A 881 24.74 22.03 -5.41
N THR A 882 25.72 21.26 -4.93
CA THR A 882 25.56 20.35 -3.79
C THR A 882 26.65 20.61 -2.74
N PRO A 883 26.55 20.04 -1.52
CA PRO A 883 27.65 20.12 -0.55
C PRO A 883 28.94 19.43 -1.04
N ARG A 884 28.86 18.56 -2.06
CA ARG A 884 30.04 17.99 -2.76
C ARG A 884 30.66 18.94 -3.80
N THR A 885 29.93 19.98 -4.20
CA THR A 885 30.38 21.04 -5.11
C THR A 885 31.08 22.14 -4.32
N TYR A 886 30.39 22.68 -3.31
CA TYR A 886 30.90 23.76 -2.47
C TYR A 886 32.04 23.31 -1.55
N GLY A 887 31.95 22.13 -0.93
CA GLY A 887 32.95 21.64 0.03
C GLY A 887 34.40 21.68 -0.47
N PRO A 888 34.71 21.14 -1.67
CA PRO A 888 36.05 21.23 -2.25
C PRO A 888 36.51 22.65 -2.59
N LEU A 889 35.61 23.53 -3.06
CA LEU A 889 35.94 24.93 -3.36
C LEU A 889 36.29 25.69 -2.09
N ILE A 890 35.45 25.57 -1.06
CA ILE A 890 35.63 26.20 0.25
C ILE A 890 36.89 25.66 0.96
N ASP A 891 37.17 24.35 0.88
CA ASP A 891 38.41 23.73 1.40
C ASP A 891 39.66 24.21 0.64
N GLY A 892 39.57 24.38 -0.68
CA GLY A 892 40.64 24.95 -1.50
C GLY A 892 40.94 26.41 -1.15
N LEU A 893 39.92 27.27 -1.16
CA LEU A 893 40.03 28.69 -0.83
C LEU A 893 40.54 28.90 0.60
N ALA A 894 40.05 28.13 1.58
CA ALA A 894 40.51 28.18 2.97
C ALA A 894 41.96 27.71 3.15
N LYS A 895 42.48 26.81 2.30
CA LYS A 895 43.90 26.42 2.30
C LYS A 895 44.81 27.47 1.66
N VAL A 896 44.30 28.23 0.69
CA VAL A 896 45.02 29.36 0.05
C VAL A 896 44.91 30.66 0.87
N GLY A 897 43.96 30.73 1.81
CA GLY A 897 43.73 31.90 2.67
C GLY A 897 42.69 32.89 2.13
N ARG A 898 42.02 32.58 1.01
CA ARG A 898 40.93 33.37 0.41
C ARG A 898 39.62 33.16 1.18
N LEU A 899 39.61 33.44 2.49
CA LEU A 899 38.48 33.15 3.38
C LEU A 899 37.22 34.00 3.08
N GLU A 900 37.37 35.25 2.64
CA GLU A 900 36.24 36.10 2.29
C GLU A 900 35.41 35.50 1.14
N GLU A 901 36.07 34.98 0.10
CA GLU A 901 35.43 34.24 -1.00
C GLU A 901 34.85 32.89 -0.54
N ALA A 902 35.52 32.21 0.39
CA ALA A 902 35.05 30.95 0.96
C ALA A 902 33.77 31.14 1.81
N MET A 903 33.65 32.28 2.51
CA MET A 903 32.44 32.68 3.24
C MET A 903 31.35 33.16 2.28
N TRP A 904 31.69 33.91 1.23
CA TRP A 904 30.72 34.34 0.22
C TRP A 904 30.05 33.13 -0.47
N LEU A 905 30.83 32.14 -0.93
CA LEU A 905 30.31 30.87 -1.45
C LEU A 905 29.48 30.09 -0.42
N PHE A 906 29.78 30.23 0.88
CA PHE A 906 29.04 29.56 1.95
C PHE A 906 27.65 30.16 2.16
N GLU A 907 27.50 31.49 2.10
CA GLU A 907 26.18 32.12 2.14
C GLU A 907 25.37 31.83 0.87
N GLU A 908 26.03 31.90 -0.30
CA GLU A 908 25.42 31.60 -1.61
C GLU A 908 24.81 30.19 -1.68
N MET A 909 25.34 29.21 -0.91
CA MET A 909 24.73 27.89 -0.75
C MET A 909 23.23 27.98 -0.38
N SER A 910 22.88 28.93 0.48
CA SER A 910 21.51 29.11 0.99
C SER A 910 20.56 29.61 -0.10
N ASP A 911 21.02 30.51 -0.97
CA ASP A 911 20.22 31.10 -2.04
C ASP A 911 19.85 30.06 -3.11
N TYR A 912 20.77 29.14 -3.42
CA TYR A 912 20.48 27.98 -4.28
C TYR A 912 19.75 26.82 -3.56
N GLY A 913 19.35 27.02 -2.29
CA GLY A 913 18.62 26.02 -1.48
C GLY A 913 19.46 24.82 -1.05
N CYS A 914 20.79 24.92 -1.13
CA CYS A 914 21.75 23.88 -0.79
C CYS A 914 22.12 23.97 0.70
N LYS A 915 21.54 23.13 1.55
CA LYS A 915 21.85 23.18 2.99
C LYS A 915 23.32 22.81 3.26
N PRO A 916 24.06 23.59 4.06
CA PRO A 916 25.40 23.23 4.48
C PRO A 916 25.38 21.96 5.35
N ASN A 917 26.56 21.36 5.54
CA ASN A 917 26.74 20.19 6.39
C ASN A 917 27.92 20.38 7.34
N CYS A 918 28.02 19.50 8.34
CA CYS A 918 29.05 19.53 9.37
C CYS A 918 30.49 19.65 8.80
N ALA A 919 30.77 18.99 7.67
CA ALA A 919 32.08 19.05 7.04
C ALA A 919 32.43 20.47 6.50
N ILE A 920 31.45 21.19 5.95
CA ILE A 920 31.66 22.56 5.42
C ILE A 920 31.88 23.56 6.56
N PHE A 921 31.08 23.49 7.62
CA PHE A 921 31.34 24.27 8.85
C PHE A 921 32.73 23.95 9.43
N ASN A 922 33.09 22.67 9.53
CA ASN A 922 34.41 22.24 10.03
C ASN A 922 35.58 22.72 9.16
N ILE A 923 35.38 22.95 7.85
CA ILE A 923 36.38 23.58 6.98
C ILE A 923 36.53 25.07 7.32
N LEU A 924 35.43 25.82 7.40
CA LEU A 924 35.46 27.26 7.68
C LEU A 924 35.98 27.59 9.08
N ILE A 925 35.53 26.87 10.11
CA ILE A 925 35.98 27.05 11.50
C ILE A 925 37.50 26.84 11.62
N ASN A 926 38.03 25.81 10.94
CA ASN A 926 39.47 25.53 10.84
C ASN A 926 40.22 26.61 10.02
N GLY A 927 39.58 27.19 8.99
CA GLY A 927 40.13 28.28 8.20
C GLY A 927 40.31 29.56 9.02
N TYR A 928 39.22 30.10 9.56
CA TYR A 928 39.24 31.32 10.38
C TYR A 928 40.08 31.15 11.66
N GLY A 929 39.95 30.02 12.34
CA GLY A 929 40.72 29.70 13.53
C GLY A 929 42.23 29.55 13.30
N LYS A 930 42.69 29.26 12.07
CA LYS A 930 44.11 29.29 11.69
C LYS A 930 44.67 30.70 11.43
N ILE A 931 43.82 31.64 11.01
CA ILE A 931 44.18 33.05 10.90
C ILE A 931 44.15 33.74 12.28
N GLY A 932 43.50 33.11 13.27
CA GLY A 932 43.41 33.59 14.65
C GLY A 932 42.07 34.26 14.97
N ASP A 933 41.20 34.42 13.97
CA ASP A 933 39.83 34.87 14.17
C ASP A 933 38.99 33.74 14.79
N THR A 934 39.06 33.68 16.11
CA THR A 934 38.28 32.75 16.93
C THR A 934 36.86 33.24 17.18
N GLU A 935 36.54 34.51 16.89
CA GLU A 935 35.19 35.02 17.09
C GLU A 935 34.26 34.54 15.99
N THR A 936 34.61 34.70 14.71
CA THR A 936 33.79 34.14 13.62
C THR A 936 33.77 32.61 13.65
N ALA A 937 34.87 31.95 14.04
CA ALA A 937 34.90 30.50 14.25
C ALA A 937 33.88 30.04 15.32
N CYS A 938 33.75 30.77 16.44
CA CYS A 938 32.71 30.50 17.44
C CYS A 938 31.29 30.83 16.95
N GLN A 939 31.12 31.90 16.18
CA GLN A 939 29.82 32.27 15.60
C GLN A 939 29.35 31.21 14.59
N LEU A 940 30.24 30.69 13.74
CA LEU A 940 29.99 29.58 12.81
C LEU A 940 29.58 28.29 13.53
N PHE A 941 30.26 27.93 14.63
CA PHE A 941 29.88 26.76 15.43
C PHE A 941 28.48 26.91 16.04
N LYS A 942 28.17 28.09 16.61
CA LYS A 942 26.83 28.39 17.15
C LYS A 942 25.76 28.40 16.05
N ARG A 943 26.07 28.90 14.85
CA ARG A 943 25.19 28.85 13.68
C ARG A 943 24.88 27.41 13.25
N MET A 944 25.88 26.53 13.21
CA MET A 944 25.69 25.11 12.90
C MET A 944 24.68 24.45 13.86
N VAL A 945 24.81 24.70 15.17
CA VAL A 945 23.86 24.21 16.18
C VAL A 945 22.45 24.81 15.97
N ASN A 946 22.35 26.12 15.73
CA ASN A 946 21.07 26.80 15.51
C ASN A 946 20.34 26.34 14.24
N GLU A 947 21.07 25.96 13.18
CA GLU A 947 20.53 25.37 11.95
C GLU A 947 20.08 23.91 12.12
N GLY A 948 20.25 23.33 13.32
CA GLY A 948 19.89 21.95 13.65
C GLY A 948 20.90 20.90 13.20
N ILE A 949 22.12 21.31 12.83
CA ILE A 949 23.20 20.42 12.44
C ILE A 949 23.96 20.04 13.72
N ARG A 950 23.78 18.80 14.18
CA ARG A 950 24.51 18.29 15.37
C ARG A 950 26.02 18.32 15.09
N PRO A 951 26.85 18.99 15.92
CA PRO A 951 28.30 18.93 15.80
C PRO A 951 28.80 17.49 15.94
N ASP A 952 29.85 17.13 15.20
CA ASP A 952 30.57 15.88 15.41
C ASP A 952 31.80 16.08 16.32
N LEU A 953 32.45 14.98 16.73
CA LEU A 953 33.66 15.03 17.54
C LEU A 953 34.75 15.91 16.90
N LYS A 954 34.85 15.90 15.56
CA LYS A 954 35.85 16.69 14.82
C LYS A 954 35.50 18.17 14.83
N SER A 955 34.21 18.56 14.86
CA SER A 955 33.79 19.95 15.07
C SER A 955 34.30 20.50 16.40
N TYR A 956 34.08 19.75 17.49
CA TYR A 956 34.56 20.14 18.82
C TYR A 956 36.10 20.15 18.87
N THR A 957 36.78 19.11 18.38
CA THR A 957 38.25 19.05 18.38
C THR A 957 38.88 20.17 17.55
N ILE A 958 38.28 20.58 16.43
CA ILE A 958 38.73 21.75 15.66
C ILE A 958 38.51 23.04 16.46
N LEU A 959 37.32 23.29 17.00
CA LEU A 959 37.04 24.53 17.74
C LEU A 959 37.93 24.66 18.99
N VAL A 960 38.11 23.56 19.73
CA VAL A 960 39.02 23.48 20.88
C VAL A 960 40.46 23.78 20.47
N ASP A 961 40.95 23.21 19.36
CA ASP A 961 42.30 23.50 18.85
C ASP A 961 42.46 24.98 18.46
N CYS A 962 41.49 25.56 17.74
CA CYS A 962 41.51 26.96 17.36
C CYS A 962 41.50 27.92 18.57
N LEU A 963 40.68 27.62 19.59
CA LEU A 963 40.65 28.40 20.84
C LEU A 963 41.95 28.23 21.66
N CYS A 964 42.51 27.02 21.73
CA CYS A 964 43.81 26.78 22.37
C CYS A 964 44.98 27.47 21.64
N LEU A 965 44.94 27.54 20.30
CA LEU A 965 45.95 28.26 19.51
C LEU A 965 45.88 29.79 19.72
N ALA A 966 44.69 30.33 19.95
CA ALA A 966 44.47 31.74 20.30
C ALA A 966 44.58 32.04 21.81
N GLY A 967 44.88 31.05 22.66
CA GLY A 967 45.00 31.22 24.11
C GLY A 967 43.69 31.37 24.89
N ARG A 968 42.52 31.23 24.25
CA ARG A 968 41.18 31.33 24.87
C ARG A 968 40.77 30.01 25.55
N VAL A 969 41.60 29.56 26.49
CA VAL A 969 41.54 28.18 27.02
C VAL A 969 40.31 27.92 27.91
N ASP A 970 39.73 28.92 28.56
CA ASP A 970 38.47 28.75 29.30
C ASP A 970 37.28 28.41 28.39
N GLU A 971 37.21 29.01 27.20
CA GLU A 971 36.20 28.66 26.20
C GLU A 971 36.50 27.28 25.57
N ALA A 972 37.78 26.95 25.38
CA ALA A 972 38.17 25.60 24.94
C ALA A 972 37.76 24.51 25.96
N LEU A 973 37.95 24.77 27.26
CA LEU A 973 37.48 23.92 28.35
C LEU A 973 35.94 23.82 28.39
N TYR A 974 35.23 24.92 28.15
CA TYR A 974 33.77 24.93 28.06
C TYR A 974 33.31 23.96 26.95
N TYR A 975 33.77 24.14 25.71
CA TYR A 975 33.36 23.28 24.59
C TYR A 975 33.86 21.83 24.73
N PHE A 976 35.01 21.59 25.38
CA PHE A 976 35.50 20.24 25.67
C PHE A 976 34.65 19.50 26.72
N ASN A 977 34.03 20.23 27.66
CA ASN A 977 33.07 19.63 28.59
C ASN A 977 31.65 19.55 27.99
N GLU A 978 31.25 20.48 27.11
CA GLU A 978 30.02 20.38 26.32
C GLU A 978 30.04 19.11 25.45
N LEU A 979 31.14 18.85 24.73
CA LEU A 979 31.39 17.60 24.00
C LEU A 979 31.02 16.36 24.82
N LYS A 980 31.61 16.22 26.02
CA LYS A 980 31.33 15.10 26.95
C LYS A 980 29.83 15.02 27.30
N SER A 981 29.19 16.16 27.58
CA SER A 981 27.78 16.22 27.96
C SER A 981 26.82 15.83 26.84
N THR A 982 27.21 16.03 25.57
CA THR A 982 26.40 15.66 24.40
C THR A 982 26.45 14.17 24.04
N GLY A 983 27.09 13.33 24.85
CA GLY A 983 27.21 11.88 24.61
C GLY A 983 28.16 11.55 23.46
N LEU A 984 29.21 12.34 23.29
CA LEU A 984 30.33 12.07 22.37
C LEU A 984 31.59 11.83 23.22
N ASP A 985 32.20 10.65 23.10
CA ASP A 985 33.47 10.36 23.78
C ASP A 985 34.64 11.09 23.10
N PRO A 986 35.45 11.87 23.85
CA PRO A 986 36.61 12.55 23.27
C PRO A 986 37.73 11.54 22.92
N ASP A 987 38.33 11.68 21.74
CA ASP A 987 39.46 10.87 21.32
C ASP A 987 40.80 11.38 21.88
N PHE A 988 41.87 10.61 21.66
CA PHE A 988 43.22 10.99 22.09
C PHE A 988 43.69 12.32 21.46
N ILE A 989 43.20 12.66 20.27
CA ILE A 989 43.51 13.94 19.60
C ILE A 989 42.86 15.10 20.37
N ALA A 990 41.59 14.97 20.76
CA ALA A 990 40.88 15.96 21.55
C ALA A 990 41.56 16.21 22.91
N TYR A 991 41.90 15.15 23.64
CA TYR A 991 42.70 15.24 24.88
C TYR A 991 44.05 15.91 24.64
N ASN A 992 44.80 15.51 23.61
CA ASN A 992 46.11 16.08 23.29
C ASN A 992 46.05 17.59 22.97
N ARG A 993 44.99 18.08 22.31
CA ARG A 993 44.86 19.53 22.03
C ARG A 993 44.53 20.33 23.29
N ILE A 994 43.57 19.90 24.11
CA ILE A 994 43.21 20.64 25.34
C ILE A 994 44.33 20.58 26.39
N ILE A 995 45.02 19.44 26.55
CA ILE A 995 46.17 19.29 27.47
C ILE A 995 47.33 20.20 27.05
N ASN A 996 47.66 20.28 25.76
CA ASN A 996 48.71 21.19 25.27
C ASN A 996 48.28 22.66 25.37
N GLY A 997 46.99 22.97 25.15
CA GLY A 997 46.44 24.32 25.36
C GLY A 997 46.58 24.80 26.81
N LEU A 998 46.10 23.98 27.77
CA LEU A 998 46.24 24.24 29.20
C LEU A 998 47.71 24.40 29.61
N GLY A 999 48.58 23.52 29.12
CA GLY A 999 50.02 23.58 29.39
C GLY A 999 50.67 24.87 28.90
N LYS A 1000 50.36 25.32 27.68
CA LYS A 1000 50.84 26.61 27.15
C LYS A 1000 50.33 27.81 27.96
N SER A 1001 49.12 27.71 28.51
CA SER A 1001 48.53 28.69 29.44
C SER A 1001 48.94 28.47 30.90
N GLN A 1002 49.97 27.65 31.17
CA GLN A 1002 50.53 27.37 32.51
C GLN A 1002 49.56 26.74 33.53
N ARG A 1003 48.40 26.24 33.09
CA ARG A 1003 47.36 25.61 33.93
C ARG A 1003 47.63 24.12 34.13
N MET A 1004 48.77 23.83 34.76
CA MET A 1004 49.33 22.47 34.82
C MET A 1004 48.49 21.48 35.63
N GLU A 1005 47.81 21.93 36.70
CA GLU A 1005 46.97 21.05 37.52
C GLU A 1005 45.78 20.49 36.71
N GLU A 1006 45.11 21.33 35.92
CA GLU A 1006 44.01 20.93 35.04
C GLU A 1006 44.49 20.04 33.88
N ALA A 1007 45.67 20.33 33.32
CA ALA A 1007 46.29 19.48 32.29
C ALA A 1007 46.59 18.06 32.81
N LEU A 1008 47.10 17.95 34.04
CA LEU A 1008 47.35 16.67 34.72
C LEU A 1008 46.02 15.97 35.11
N ALA A 1009 44.99 16.71 35.50
CA ALA A 1009 43.66 16.14 35.77
C ALA A 1009 43.06 15.49 34.52
N LEU A 1010 43.13 16.16 33.36
CA LEU A 1010 42.64 15.61 32.09
C LEU A 1010 43.50 14.43 31.58
N TYR A 1011 44.81 14.44 31.81
CA TYR A 1011 45.67 13.29 31.53
C TYR A 1011 45.28 12.04 32.36
N ASN A 1012 44.94 12.23 33.63
CA ASN A 1012 44.42 11.14 34.47
C ASN A 1012 43.01 10.69 34.04
N GLU A 1013 42.13 11.60 33.60
CA GLU A 1013 40.82 11.25 33.01
C GLU A 1013 40.98 10.38 31.75
N MET A 1014 41.88 10.77 30.85
CA MET A 1014 42.20 10.04 29.61
C MET A 1014 42.58 8.58 29.90
N ARG A 1015 43.49 8.35 30.87
CA ARG A 1015 43.91 7.00 31.29
C ARG A 1015 42.79 6.22 31.97
N ASN A 1016 42.01 6.86 32.83
CA ASN A 1016 40.88 6.21 33.52
C ASN A 1016 39.75 5.78 32.56
N ARG A 1017 39.63 6.44 31.40
CA ARG A 1017 38.74 6.02 30.29
C ARG A 1017 39.33 4.91 29.40
N GLY A 1018 40.54 4.43 29.67
CA GLY A 1018 41.23 3.41 28.87
C GLY A 1018 41.86 3.94 27.57
N ILE A 1019 41.96 5.27 27.40
CA ILE A 1019 42.62 5.88 26.24
C ILE A 1019 44.13 5.90 26.51
N VAL A 1020 44.90 5.21 25.68
CA VAL A 1020 46.37 5.14 25.80
C VAL A 1020 47.00 6.49 25.39
N PRO A 1021 47.79 7.15 26.26
CA PRO A 1021 48.54 8.35 25.87
C PRO A 1021 49.61 8.04 24.83
N ASP A 1022 49.78 8.93 23.85
CA ASP A 1022 50.80 8.80 22.80
C ASP A 1022 52.07 9.60 23.15
N LEU A 1023 53.11 9.46 22.32
CA LEU A 1023 54.37 10.18 22.50
C LEU A 1023 54.16 11.71 22.49
N TYR A 1024 53.15 12.21 21.76
CA TYR A 1024 52.78 13.63 21.75
C TYR A 1024 52.15 14.08 23.07
N THR A 1025 51.34 13.25 23.73
CA THR A 1025 50.79 13.51 25.07
C THR A 1025 51.93 13.75 26.07
N TYR A 1026 52.87 12.80 26.14
CA TYR A 1026 54.01 12.88 27.06
C TYR A 1026 54.92 14.07 26.73
N ASN A 1027 55.34 14.24 25.47
CA ASN A 1027 56.19 15.35 25.05
C ASN A 1027 55.54 16.72 25.35
N SER A 1028 54.23 16.86 25.14
CA SER A 1028 53.50 18.10 25.45
C SER A 1028 53.41 18.36 26.95
N LEU A 1029 53.18 17.35 27.78
CA LEU A 1029 53.17 17.49 29.24
C LEU A 1029 54.56 17.82 29.77
N MET A 1030 55.59 17.08 29.36
CA MET A 1030 56.98 17.27 29.78
C MET A 1030 57.49 18.67 29.43
N LEU A 1031 57.20 19.17 28.23
CA LEU A 1031 57.61 20.51 27.79
C LEU A 1031 56.93 21.61 28.63
N ASN A 1032 55.64 21.48 28.90
CA ASN A 1032 54.88 22.48 29.65
C ASN A 1032 55.16 22.41 31.17
N LEU A 1033 55.40 21.21 31.74
CA LEU A 1033 55.89 21.03 33.11
C LEU A 1033 57.29 21.64 33.28
N GLY A 1034 58.18 21.45 32.30
CA GLY A 1034 59.50 22.10 32.28
C GLY A 1034 59.42 23.62 32.19
N LEU A 1035 58.48 24.16 31.39
CA LEU A 1035 58.19 25.61 31.34
C LEU A 1035 57.61 26.17 32.64
N ALA A 1036 56.92 25.34 33.43
CA ALA A 1036 56.40 25.69 34.76
C ALA A 1036 57.40 25.43 35.90
N GLY A 1037 58.64 25.01 35.60
CA GLY A 1037 59.67 24.67 36.60
C GLY A 1037 59.41 23.38 37.39
N MET A 1038 58.39 22.59 37.03
CA MET A 1038 57.96 21.37 37.72
C MET A 1038 58.79 20.15 37.29
N VAL A 1039 60.12 20.26 37.36
CA VAL A 1039 61.05 19.34 36.67
C VAL A 1039 60.97 17.90 37.17
N GLU A 1040 60.78 17.66 38.47
CA GLU A 1040 60.58 16.29 38.99
C GLU A 1040 59.29 15.63 38.45
N GLN A 1041 58.24 16.41 38.16
CA GLN A 1041 57.04 15.88 37.50
C GLN A 1041 57.31 15.60 36.02
N ALA A 1042 58.05 16.47 35.32
CA ALA A 1042 58.47 16.22 33.93
C ALA A 1042 59.35 14.96 33.80
N LYS A 1043 60.25 14.73 34.77
CA LYS A 1043 61.05 13.51 34.89
C LYS A 1043 60.17 12.27 35.14
N LYS A 1044 59.20 12.35 36.06
CA LYS A 1044 58.23 11.26 36.27
C LYS A 1044 57.45 10.91 34.99
N MET A 1045 57.07 11.90 34.19
CA MET A 1045 56.41 11.64 32.90
C MET A 1045 57.30 10.93 31.89
N TYR A 1046 58.63 11.14 31.93
CA TYR A 1046 59.59 10.40 31.12
C TYR A 1046 59.74 8.94 31.57
N GLU A 1047 59.80 8.70 32.89
CA GLU A 1047 59.83 7.35 33.46
C GLU A 1047 58.54 6.58 33.11
N GLU A 1048 57.36 7.24 33.13
CA GLU A 1048 56.09 6.64 32.70
C GLU A 1048 55.99 6.42 31.17
N LEU A 1049 56.62 7.27 30.35
CA LEU A 1049 56.76 7.07 28.90
C LEU A 1049 57.57 5.79 28.59
N GLN A 1050 58.70 5.60 29.27
CA GLN A 1050 59.54 4.40 29.09
C GLN A 1050 58.80 3.12 29.54
N LEU A 1051 58.07 3.17 30.66
CA LEU A 1051 57.23 2.07 31.13
C LEU A 1051 56.05 1.75 30.21
N ALA A 1052 55.58 2.72 29.40
CA ALA A 1052 54.57 2.51 28.38
C ALA A 1052 55.11 1.86 27.09
N GLY A 1053 56.43 1.64 26.97
CA GLY A 1053 57.06 1.04 25.80
C GLY A 1053 57.13 1.95 24.57
N LEU A 1054 57.06 3.27 24.78
CA LEU A 1054 57.24 4.26 23.73
C LEU A 1054 58.73 4.63 23.60
N GLU A 1055 59.25 4.70 22.38
CA GLU A 1055 60.61 5.17 22.12
C GLU A 1055 60.68 6.70 22.28
N PRO A 1056 61.58 7.26 23.12
CA PRO A 1056 61.79 8.70 23.22
C PRO A 1056 62.30 9.30 21.91
N ASP A 1057 61.86 10.52 21.57
CA ASP A 1057 62.34 11.24 20.40
C ASP A 1057 63.14 12.51 20.75
N VAL A 1058 63.63 13.19 19.72
CA VAL A 1058 64.36 14.46 19.84
C VAL A 1058 63.55 15.54 20.58
N PHE A 1059 62.22 15.52 20.50
CA PHE A 1059 61.37 16.45 21.23
C PHE A 1059 61.21 16.04 22.71
N THR A 1060 61.21 14.75 23.04
CA THR A 1060 61.25 14.22 24.42
C THR A 1060 62.48 14.72 25.18
N TYR A 1061 63.67 14.58 24.58
CA TYR A 1061 64.92 15.04 25.20
C TYR A 1061 65.00 16.57 25.28
N ASN A 1062 64.60 17.28 24.22
CA ASN A 1062 64.54 18.75 24.23
C ASN A 1062 63.63 19.28 25.35
N ALA A 1063 62.45 18.68 25.55
CA ALA A 1063 61.54 19.05 26.64
C ALA A 1063 62.18 18.94 28.03
N LEU A 1064 62.92 17.85 28.30
CA LEU A 1064 63.65 17.66 29.55
C LEU A 1064 64.85 18.62 29.69
N ILE A 1065 65.68 18.77 28.66
CA ILE A 1065 66.82 19.69 28.64
C ILE A 1065 66.34 21.10 28.99
N ARG A 1066 65.24 21.57 28.36
CA ARG A 1066 64.63 22.87 28.64
C ARG A 1066 64.13 22.99 30.09
N GLY A 1067 63.56 21.93 30.66
CA GLY A 1067 63.14 21.89 32.06
C GLY A 1067 64.29 22.09 33.05
N TYR A 1068 65.35 21.28 32.96
CA TYR A 1068 66.54 21.42 33.84
C TYR A 1068 67.29 22.74 33.62
N SER A 1069 67.28 23.26 32.39
CA SER A 1069 67.85 24.56 32.02
C SER A 1069 67.08 25.74 32.67
N MET A 1070 65.75 25.64 32.75
CA MET A 1070 64.89 26.61 33.45
C MET A 1070 64.99 26.54 34.99
N SER A 1071 65.43 25.41 35.55
CA SER A 1071 65.50 25.20 37.01
C SER A 1071 66.90 25.39 37.60
N GLU A 1072 67.74 26.24 36.99
CA GLU A 1072 69.12 26.55 37.41
C GLU A 1072 70.05 25.32 37.62
N ASN A 1073 69.76 24.18 36.97
CA ASN A 1073 70.47 22.91 37.21
C ASN A 1073 71.19 22.39 35.93
N PRO A 1074 72.27 23.07 35.49
CA PRO A 1074 72.87 22.86 34.17
C PRO A 1074 73.52 21.49 33.98
N GLU A 1075 74.07 20.87 35.04
CA GLU A 1075 74.67 19.54 34.94
C GLU A 1075 73.65 18.47 34.56
N HIS A 1076 72.41 18.58 35.07
CA HIS A 1076 71.34 17.64 34.72
C HIS A 1076 70.89 17.83 33.26
N ALA A 1077 70.81 19.06 32.76
CA ALA A 1077 70.53 19.35 31.35
C ALA A 1077 71.60 18.72 30.42
N TYR A 1078 72.89 18.88 30.75
CA TYR A 1078 73.98 18.23 30.01
C TYR A 1078 74.00 16.70 30.15
N THR A 1079 73.48 16.14 31.24
CA THR A 1079 73.36 14.68 31.44
C THR A 1079 72.25 14.11 30.57
N VAL A 1080 71.09 14.76 30.49
CA VAL A 1080 70.00 14.38 29.55
C VAL A 1080 70.48 14.46 28.09
N TYR A 1081 71.25 15.48 27.72
CA TYR A 1081 71.86 15.58 26.40
C TYR A 1081 72.84 14.42 26.08
N LYS A 1082 73.59 13.93 27.07
CA LYS A 1082 74.44 12.74 26.87
C LYS A 1082 73.60 11.47 26.67
N ASN A 1083 72.51 11.30 27.42
CA ASN A 1083 71.62 10.15 27.25
C ASN A 1083 70.98 10.14 25.85
N MET A 1084 70.46 11.29 25.40
CA MET A 1084 69.95 11.48 24.03
C MET A 1084 70.92 10.99 22.94
N MET A 1085 72.23 11.23 23.10
CA MET A 1085 73.28 10.77 22.19
C MET A 1085 73.57 9.26 22.28
N VAL A 1086 73.39 8.65 23.46
CA VAL A 1086 73.52 7.20 23.68
C VAL A 1086 72.32 6.45 23.09
N ASP A 1087 71.12 7.01 23.27
CA ASP A 1087 69.85 6.47 22.77
C ASP A 1087 69.60 6.77 21.27
N GLY A 1088 70.65 7.18 20.53
CA GLY A 1088 70.65 7.32 19.07
C GLY A 1088 69.93 8.54 18.50
N CYS A 1089 69.43 9.45 19.34
CA CYS A 1089 68.69 10.63 18.90
C CYS A 1089 69.63 11.77 18.47
N ASN A 1090 69.61 12.12 17.17
CA ASN A 1090 70.43 13.21 16.63
C ASN A 1090 69.94 14.61 17.12
N PRO A 1091 70.81 15.44 17.72
CA PRO A 1091 70.47 16.80 18.13
C PRO A 1091 70.01 17.69 16.96
N ASN A 1092 68.99 18.52 17.21
CA ASN A 1092 68.52 19.52 16.26
C ASN A 1092 68.82 20.95 16.74
N ILE A 1093 68.50 21.95 15.92
CA ILE A 1093 68.75 23.38 16.24
C ILE A 1093 68.06 23.78 17.57
N GLY A 1094 66.91 23.19 17.88
CA GLY A 1094 66.20 23.40 19.15
C GLY A 1094 66.93 22.81 20.37
N THR A 1095 67.64 21.68 20.19
CA THR A 1095 68.46 21.06 21.25
C THR A 1095 69.56 22.02 21.70
N TYR A 1096 70.34 22.55 20.76
CA TYR A 1096 71.42 23.49 21.05
C TYR A 1096 70.91 24.83 21.60
N ALA A 1097 69.73 25.29 21.16
CA ALA A 1097 69.11 26.53 21.65
C ALA A 1097 68.49 26.41 23.07
N GLN A 1098 68.49 25.23 23.70
CA GLN A 1098 67.92 24.99 25.03
C GLN A 1098 68.96 24.60 26.08
N LEU A 1099 70.17 24.22 25.66
CA LEU A 1099 71.31 24.03 26.55
C LEU A 1099 71.75 25.36 27.16
N PRO A 1100 72.06 25.42 28.46
CA PRO A 1100 72.64 26.62 29.08
C PRO A 1100 74.06 26.85 28.53
N ASN A 1101 74.41 28.10 28.25
CA ASN A 1101 75.76 28.46 27.79
C ASN A 1101 76.82 28.06 28.83
N GLN A 1102 77.87 27.36 28.40
CA GLN A 1102 79.08 27.19 29.21
C GLN A 1102 79.77 28.54 29.41
N SER A 1103 80.07 28.84 30.67
CA SER A 1103 80.94 29.94 31.14
C SER A 1103 82.37 29.43 31.38
#